data_AF-A0A7C1UT86-F1
#
_entry.id   AF-A0A7C1UT86-F1
#
_cell.length_a   1.000
_cell.length_b   1.000
_cell.length_c   1.000
_cell.angle_alpha   90.00
_cell.angle_beta   90.00
_cell.angle_gamma   90.00
#
_symmetry.space_group_name_H-M   'P 1'
#
loop_
_entity.id
_entity.type
_entity.pdbx_description
1 polymer ?
#
loop_
_entity_poly.entity_id
_entity_poly.type
_entity_poly.pdbx_seq_one_letter_code
_entity_poly.pdbx_strand_id
1 'polypeptide(L)'
;MENSSIHTFFEKIDKNINDFEIEKISKKNKTKNNGVIYTPKQIVDYIVSNIFRIHFDEYHDLPKLDQIKALKRFLTNNPNLRNNLNNKIRRIKILDPACGSGRFLVAIADLLYEINRVLHPHIRDYEIRKIIIQNNLYGVEIEKQAYNISKLRLFSWLFSTDKSHLKFLPPNPNDLEVEEIPKYIEQSEVKFNLYNVDFLIDFNSEDFDLVIGNPPYIENKKLKNIEYKKRLVNRYKYAYRLFDISIIFLERALELLKRKNGSLSMIIPNKILAADYGIKIRKFLVENTELKEIVDISSLPVFGKTATYPIILSLKYTTPEHTNSINIRRYDKMIDLTRNNKEKLNILPQKLIHKIPAFVFPIKGNINLINNIYKIFKPFSEVVKDLKIIYRPFGFINWAKNLNAVSKDCSSDEDLVLLGTGNVGKYYINFEKPIKIAGKTLNISYFKFQEDLSKYWEDLKSKKLIFREIAKEMTWVYDSGIYANLTGLYFVRIPSFNQNKLFSLLAIMNSNIMDKIFKILFSSLHLAGGYLRFNGSFIKRLPIPDSFPFSISIIGKILQILTQLKFDLDCENLNLKLEEFNFKKKYKQEIVNLISFFSNLNNALVKLMYLDEYFLKSNIDYSVVREFLFSKFTIEISFKYLLPRFNVLKYESFQLNELESVLVAIKKFYNLIISDKVLVNQFNDILFKDCFHL
;
A
#
# COMPACT_ATOMS: atom_id res chain seq x y z
N MET A 1 4.67 42.09 41.76
CA MET A 1 3.83 42.30 40.55
C MET A 1 4.52 41.76 39.29
N GLU A 2 5.85 41.90 39.12
CA GLU A 2 6.60 41.39 37.95
C GLU A 2 6.45 39.88 37.68
N ASN A 3 6.51 39.01 38.71
CA ASN A 3 6.35 37.56 38.53
C ASN A 3 4.96 37.13 38.03
N SER A 4 3.91 37.91 38.32
CA SER A 4 2.54 37.65 37.84
C SER A 4 2.41 38.03 36.36
N SER A 5 2.97 39.18 35.98
CA SER A 5 2.96 39.67 34.59
C SER A 5 3.66 38.69 33.63
N ILE A 6 4.82 38.16 34.01
CA ILE A 6 5.54 37.18 33.17
C ILE A 6 4.80 35.83 33.11
N HIS A 7 4.09 35.43 34.16
CA HIS A 7 3.28 34.20 34.13
C HIS A 7 2.18 34.29 33.08
N THR A 8 1.39 35.36 33.11
CA THR A 8 0.31 35.63 32.15
C THR A 8 0.83 35.69 30.70
N PHE A 9 2.04 36.20 30.51
CA PHE A 9 2.68 36.24 29.19
C PHE A 9 2.92 34.85 28.59
N PHE A 10 3.45 33.90 29.37
CA PHE A 10 3.65 32.53 28.89
C PHE A 10 2.32 31.79 28.71
N GLU A 11 1.33 32.03 29.58
CA GLU A 11 -0.02 31.47 29.37
C GLU A 11 -0.64 31.95 28.06
N LYS A 12 -0.43 33.22 27.69
CA LYS A 12 -0.87 33.77 26.40
C LYS A 12 -0.21 33.06 25.22
N ILE A 13 1.10 32.79 25.31
CA ILE A 13 1.84 32.03 24.29
C ILE A 13 1.31 30.60 24.19
N ASP A 14 1.20 29.89 25.31
CA ASP A 14 0.75 28.49 25.34
C ASP A 14 -0.69 28.36 24.83
N LYS A 15 -1.56 29.32 25.17
CA LYS A 15 -2.92 29.41 24.63
C LYS A 15 -2.90 29.56 23.11
N ASN A 16 -2.10 30.48 22.57
CA ASN A 16 -2.01 30.69 21.12
C ASN A 16 -1.50 29.45 20.37
N ILE A 17 -0.51 28.76 20.94
CA ILE A 17 -0.01 27.49 20.42
C ILE A 17 -1.13 26.44 20.39
N ASN A 18 -1.90 26.31 21.48
CA ASN A 18 -3.00 25.35 21.56
C ASN A 18 -4.14 25.69 20.60
N ASP A 19 -4.52 26.97 20.50
CA ASP A 19 -5.56 27.47 19.60
C ASP A 19 -5.21 27.17 18.14
N PHE A 20 -3.96 27.44 17.73
CA PHE A 20 -3.46 27.10 16.39
C PHE A 20 -3.60 25.61 16.08
N GLU A 21 -3.28 24.74 17.04
CA GLU A 21 -3.36 23.29 16.84
C GLU A 21 -4.79 22.77 16.79
N ILE A 22 -5.67 23.29 17.65
CA ILE A 22 -7.11 22.99 17.61
C ILE A 22 -7.70 23.44 16.27
N GLU A 23 -7.30 24.61 15.77
CA GLU A 23 -7.72 25.12 14.48
C GLU A 23 -7.26 24.20 13.33
N LYS A 24 -5.99 23.78 13.30
CA LYS A 24 -5.48 22.85 12.28
C LYS A 24 -6.16 21.48 12.34
N ILE A 25 -6.43 20.96 13.53
CA ILE A 25 -7.17 19.70 13.73
C ILE A 25 -8.62 19.83 13.23
N SER A 26 -9.29 20.94 13.53
CA SER A 26 -10.69 21.16 13.12
C SER A 26 -10.82 21.42 11.62
N LYS A 27 -9.90 22.18 10.99
CA LYS A 27 -9.81 22.39 9.54
C LYS A 27 -9.64 21.06 8.79
N LYS A 28 -8.90 20.10 9.33
CA LYS A 28 -8.73 18.73 8.77
C LYS A 28 -10.05 17.95 8.73
N ASN A 29 -10.90 18.07 9.75
CA ASN A 29 -12.20 17.41 9.77
C ASN A 29 -13.17 18.00 8.72
N LYS A 30 -12.96 19.26 8.31
CA LYS A 30 -13.79 19.96 7.32
C LYS A 30 -13.23 19.93 5.88
N THR A 31 -11.91 19.82 5.68
CA THR A 31 -11.28 19.93 4.35
C THR A 31 -10.34 18.76 4.04
N LYS A 32 -10.65 17.98 2.99
CA LYS A 32 -9.83 16.85 2.49
C LYS A 32 -8.54 17.28 1.75
N ASN A 33 -8.17 18.57 1.77
CA ASN A 33 -7.27 19.16 0.77
C ASN A 33 -5.93 19.72 1.28
N ASN A 34 -5.73 19.89 2.57
CA ASN A 34 -4.46 20.44 3.08
C ASN A 34 -3.63 19.28 3.65
N GLY A 35 -2.58 18.87 2.92
CA GLY A 35 -1.72 17.71 3.25
C GLY A 35 -0.92 17.80 4.55
N VAL A 36 -1.31 18.67 5.49
CA VAL A 36 -0.73 18.87 6.82
C VAL A 36 -1.40 17.92 7.81
N ILE A 37 -0.61 17.04 8.42
CA ILE A 37 -1.12 16.02 9.35
C ILE A 37 -0.59 16.34 10.75
N TYR A 38 -1.52 16.66 11.66
CA TYR A 38 -1.23 16.73 13.09
C TYR A 38 -0.74 15.37 13.62
N THR A 39 0.38 15.38 14.34
CA THR A 39 0.97 14.20 14.98
C THR A 39 0.73 14.25 16.50
N PRO A 40 -0.07 13.33 17.07
CA PRO A 40 -0.27 13.24 18.52
C PRO A 40 1.02 13.03 19.29
N LYS A 41 1.05 13.55 20.52
CA LYS A 41 2.20 13.47 21.43
C LYS A 41 2.75 12.04 21.57
N GLN A 42 1.90 11.04 21.78
CA GLN A 42 2.37 9.66 21.99
C GLN A 42 3.08 9.08 20.75
N ILE A 43 2.71 9.51 19.53
CA ILE A 43 3.39 9.10 18.30
C ILE A 43 4.74 9.83 18.20
N VAL A 44 4.75 11.13 18.50
CA VAL A 44 5.99 11.92 18.56
C VAL A 44 6.99 11.29 19.53
N ASP A 45 6.56 11.05 20.78
CA ASP A 45 7.39 10.47 21.85
C ASP A 45 7.94 9.10 21.44
N TYR A 46 7.10 8.25 20.82
CA TYR A 46 7.52 6.95 20.29
C TYR A 46 8.62 7.09 19.23
N ILE A 47 8.42 7.95 18.22
CA ILE A 47 9.38 8.14 17.12
C ILE A 47 10.71 8.69 17.65
N VAL A 48 10.65 9.66 18.57
CA VAL A 48 11.86 10.24 19.20
C VAL A 48 12.61 9.19 20.02
N SER A 49 11.94 8.45 20.90
CA SER A 49 12.59 7.36 21.66
C SER A 49 13.19 6.32 20.70
N ASN A 50 12.46 5.95 19.66
CA ASN A 50 12.86 4.90 18.75
C ASN A 50 14.05 5.28 17.85
N ILE A 51 14.08 6.50 17.30
CA ILE A 51 15.20 6.93 16.46
C ILE A 51 16.50 7.03 17.26
N PHE A 52 16.44 7.48 18.52
CA PHE A 52 17.59 7.48 19.42
C PHE A 52 18.04 6.05 19.74
N ARG A 53 17.10 5.15 20.05
CA ARG A 53 17.41 3.72 20.21
C ARG A 53 18.13 3.14 18.99
N ILE A 54 17.67 3.46 17.78
CA ILE A 54 18.28 2.99 16.53
C ILE A 54 19.67 3.61 16.36
N HIS A 55 19.82 4.91 16.52
CA HIS A 55 21.09 5.60 16.29
C HIS A 55 22.19 5.12 17.23
N PHE A 56 21.86 4.87 18.50
CA PHE A 56 22.80 4.43 19.53
C PHE A 56 22.84 2.89 19.73
N ASP A 57 22.29 2.09 18.80
CA ASP A 57 22.22 0.62 18.95
C ASP A 57 23.59 -0.10 18.94
N GLU A 58 24.66 0.59 18.51
CA GLU A 58 26.05 0.12 18.57
C GLU A 58 26.56 0.00 20.03
N TYR A 59 25.89 0.67 20.97
CA TYR A 59 26.17 0.60 22.39
C TYR A 59 25.30 -0.49 23.04
N HIS A 60 25.66 -1.76 22.81
CA HIS A 60 24.84 -2.93 23.18
C HIS A 60 24.31 -2.94 24.62
N ASP A 61 25.11 -2.49 25.60
CA ASP A 61 24.73 -2.50 27.02
C ASP A 61 24.07 -1.20 27.50
N LEU A 62 24.00 -0.17 26.65
CA LEU A 62 23.45 1.12 27.03
C LEU A 62 21.93 0.99 27.24
N PRO A 63 21.41 1.32 28.45
CA PRO A 63 19.97 1.40 28.65
C PRO A 63 19.35 2.37 27.65
N LYS A 64 18.09 2.14 27.28
CA LYS A 64 17.37 3.08 26.41
C LYS A 64 17.47 4.49 26.99
N LEU A 65 17.75 5.45 26.12
CA LEU A 65 18.06 6.82 26.54
C LEU A 65 16.89 7.54 27.22
N ASP A 66 15.66 7.06 27.01
CA ASP A 66 14.45 7.54 27.70
C ASP A 66 14.26 6.90 29.11
N GLN A 67 15.03 5.87 29.47
CA GLN A 67 15.00 5.22 30.78
C GLN A 67 15.99 5.88 31.75
N ILE A 68 15.75 7.16 32.08
CA ILE A 68 16.68 8.06 32.79
C ILE A 68 17.28 7.46 34.08
N LYS A 69 16.49 6.78 34.92
CA LYS A 69 16.99 6.15 36.15
C LYS A 69 18.00 5.04 35.87
N ALA A 70 17.71 4.19 34.88
CA ALA A 70 18.60 3.09 34.49
C ALA A 70 19.87 3.66 33.82
N LEU A 71 19.70 4.64 32.94
CA LEU A 71 20.80 5.35 32.27
C LEU A 71 21.76 5.98 33.29
N LYS A 72 21.24 6.71 34.28
CA LYS A 72 22.05 7.33 35.34
C LYS A 72 22.89 6.29 36.09
N ARG A 73 22.26 5.21 36.57
CA ARG A 73 22.95 4.13 37.28
C ARG A 73 24.05 3.51 36.42
N PHE A 74 23.76 3.26 35.14
CA PHE A 74 24.69 2.63 34.21
C PHE A 74 25.90 3.52 33.90
N LEU A 75 25.69 4.81 33.62
CA LEU A 75 26.76 5.75 33.29
C LEU A 75 27.65 6.08 34.49
N THR A 76 27.14 6.02 35.72
CA THR A 76 27.98 6.12 36.94
C THR A 76 29.02 5.00 37.00
N ASN A 77 28.65 3.80 36.58
CA ASN A 77 29.53 2.63 36.59
C ASN A 77 30.42 2.51 35.34
N ASN A 78 30.21 3.36 34.31
CA ASN A 78 30.88 3.26 33.01
C ASN A 78 31.40 4.65 32.54
N PRO A 79 32.48 5.18 33.14
CA PRO A 79 32.94 6.56 32.88
C PRO A 79 33.43 6.79 31.44
N ASN A 80 34.08 5.82 30.82
CA ASN A 80 34.52 5.92 29.42
C ASN A 80 33.33 6.07 28.47
N LEU A 81 32.29 5.26 28.69
CA LEU A 81 31.06 5.33 27.90
C LEU A 81 30.29 6.63 28.16
N ARG A 82 30.28 7.12 29.41
CA ARG A 82 29.73 8.44 29.76
C ARG A 82 30.38 9.56 28.96
N ASN A 83 31.72 9.57 28.84
CA ASN A 83 32.45 10.56 28.07
C ASN A 83 32.15 10.46 26.57
N ASN A 84 32.11 9.24 26.02
CA ASN A 84 31.76 9.01 24.61
C ASN A 84 30.34 9.47 24.28
N LEU A 85 29.37 9.10 25.12
CA LEU A 85 27.98 9.52 24.97
C LEU A 85 27.84 11.04 25.07
N ASN A 86 28.52 11.67 26.03
CA ASN A 86 28.54 13.13 26.17
C ASN A 86 29.06 13.83 24.90
N ASN A 87 30.17 13.34 24.34
CA ASN A 87 30.74 13.89 23.11
C ASN A 87 29.78 13.75 21.91
N LYS A 88 29.06 12.62 21.80
CA LYS A 88 28.05 12.42 20.76
C LYS A 88 26.82 13.32 20.95
N ILE A 89 26.23 13.32 22.14
CA ILE A 89 25.04 14.12 22.47
C ILE A 89 25.30 15.62 22.28
N ARG A 90 26.49 16.11 22.64
CA ARG A 90 26.85 17.52 22.46
C ARG A 90 26.90 17.96 20.98
N ARG A 91 27.22 17.04 20.06
CA ARG A 91 27.47 17.35 18.63
C ARG A 91 26.36 16.88 17.69
N ILE A 92 25.39 16.11 18.18
CA ILE A 92 24.35 15.51 17.35
C ILE A 92 23.48 16.60 16.72
N LYS A 93 23.43 16.67 15.38
CA LYS A 93 22.55 17.59 14.65
C LYS A 93 21.28 16.86 14.23
N ILE A 94 20.12 17.41 14.56
CA ILE A 94 18.82 16.78 14.37
C ILE A 94 17.89 17.72 13.58
N LEU A 95 17.41 17.25 12.44
CA LEU A 95 16.53 18.01 11.54
C LEU A 95 15.09 17.51 11.58
N ASP A 96 14.15 18.44 11.71
CA ASP A 96 12.76 18.26 11.26
C ASP A 96 12.49 19.05 9.96
N PRO A 97 12.33 18.38 8.81
CA PRO A 97 12.26 19.04 7.49
C PRO A 97 10.89 19.68 7.20
N ALA A 98 9.89 19.45 8.06
CA ALA A 98 8.55 20.02 7.93
C ALA A 98 7.96 20.22 9.34
N CYS A 99 8.59 21.09 10.12
CA CYS A 99 8.46 21.08 11.57
C CYS A 99 7.10 21.53 12.11
N GLY A 100 6.25 22.17 11.28
CA GLY A 100 4.91 22.58 11.68
C GLY A 100 4.95 23.42 12.95
N SER A 101 4.20 23.01 13.98
CA SER A 101 4.16 23.67 15.29
C SER A 101 5.36 23.36 16.21
N GLY A 102 6.39 22.65 15.74
CA GLY A 102 7.62 22.35 16.49
C GLY A 102 7.52 21.17 17.48
N ARG A 103 6.55 20.27 17.33
CA ARG A 103 6.32 19.17 18.28
C ARG A 103 7.49 18.18 18.38
N PHE A 104 8.03 17.74 17.25
CA PHE A 104 9.21 16.87 17.26
C PHE A 104 10.39 17.58 17.90
N LEU A 105 10.63 18.85 17.54
CA LEU A 105 11.73 19.64 18.09
C LEU A 105 11.68 19.71 19.62
N VAL A 106 10.52 20.00 20.21
CA VAL A 106 10.38 20.04 21.69
C VAL A 106 10.50 18.66 22.32
N ALA A 107 9.93 17.61 21.73
CA ALA A 107 10.06 16.27 22.28
C ALA A 107 11.53 15.77 22.27
N ILE A 108 12.27 16.12 21.22
CA ILE A 108 13.72 15.87 21.14
C ILE A 108 14.45 16.71 22.20
N ALA A 109 14.06 17.98 22.36
CA ALA A 109 14.63 18.87 23.37
C ALA A 109 14.45 18.31 24.78
N ASP A 110 13.26 17.82 25.12
CA ASP A 110 12.95 17.17 26.41
C ASP A 110 13.85 15.96 26.65
N LEU A 111 13.96 15.05 25.68
CA LEU A 111 14.82 13.87 25.80
C LEU A 111 16.30 14.26 25.98
N LEU A 112 16.81 15.18 25.16
CA LEU A 112 18.18 15.66 25.27
C LEU A 112 18.43 16.38 26.59
N TYR A 113 17.46 17.12 27.11
CA TYR A 113 17.56 17.80 28.40
C TYR A 113 17.72 16.78 29.54
N GLU A 114 16.88 15.75 29.59
CA GLU A 114 16.97 14.69 30.60
C GLU A 114 18.32 13.94 30.54
N ILE A 115 18.80 13.63 29.33
CA ILE A 115 20.12 13.02 29.13
C ILE A 115 21.23 13.97 29.64
N ASN A 116 21.17 15.26 29.29
CA ASN A 116 22.15 16.24 29.74
C ASN A 116 22.11 16.46 31.26
N ARG A 117 20.95 16.40 31.91
CA ARG A 117 20.85 16.44 33.39
C ARG A 117 21.53 15.25 34.06
N VAL A 118 21.56 14.09 33.41
CA VAL A 118 22.33 12.93 33.87
C VAL A 118 23.83 13.13 33.65
N LEU A 119 24.22 13.66 32.49
CA LEU A 119 25.62 13.88 32.11
C LEU A 119 26.28 15.05 32.85
N HIS A 120 25.51 16.09 33.14
CA HIS A 120 25.97 17.39 33.68
C HIS A 120 25.05 17.90 34.79
N PRO A 121 24.98 17.22 35.95
CA PRO A 121 24.02 17.55 37.01
C PRO A 121 24.22 18.93 37.65
N HIS A 122 25.38 19.56 37.46
CA HIS A 122 25.75 20.85 38.05
C HIS A 122 25.49 22.06 37.11
N ILE A 123 25.21 21.82 35.83
CA ILE A 123 24.94 22.92 34.89
C ILE A 123 23.50 23.40 35.09
N ARG A 124 23.31 24.72 35.07
CA ARG A 124 21.98 25.35 35.18
C ARG A 124 21.07 24.93 34.02
N ASP A 125 19.78 24.77 34.30
CA ASP A 125 18.79 24.31 33.31
C ASP A 125 18.76 25.19 32.06
N TYR A 126 18.78 26.52 32.26
CA TYR A 126 18.80 27.47 31.17
C TYR A 126 19.96 27.23 30.19
N GLU A 127 21.17 26.96 30.70
CA GLU A 127 22.35 26.72 29.87
C GLU A 127 22.24 25.42 29.07
N ILE A 128 21.73 24.35 29.69
CA ILE A 128 21.48 23.08 29.00
C ILE A 128 20.45 23.29 27.88
N ARG A 129 19.32 23.92 28.19
CA ARG A 129 18.24 24.21 27.23
C ARG A 129 18.73 25.10 26.08
N LYS A 130 19.50 26.14 26.39
CA LYS A 130 20.12 27.05 25.42
C LYS A 130 21.04 26.30 24.44
N ILE A 131 21.96 25.48 24.96
CA ILE A 131 22.88 24.67 24.14
C ILE A 131 22.13 23.71 23.22
N ILE A 132 21.07 23.05 23.73
CA ILE A 132 20.26 22.12 22.94
C ILE A 132 19.62 22.82 21.74
N ILE A 133 18.96 23.96 21.97
CA ILE A 133 18.34 24.75 20.88
C ILE A 133 19.39 25.20 19.86
N GLN A 134 20.54 25.69 20.32
CA GLN A 134 21.54 26.28 19.45
C GLN A 134 22.32 25.28 18.61
N ASN A 135 22.60 24.09 19.16
CA ASN A 135 23.58 23.17 18.57
C ASN A 135 22.95 21.87 18.05
N ASN A 136 21.80 21.46 18.60
CA ASN A 136 21.21 20.17 18.27
C ASN A 136 19.98 20.27 17.36
N LEU A 137 19.14 21.30 17.52
CA LEU A 137 17.82 21.35 16.89
C LEU A 137 17.81 22.21 15.62
N TYR A 138 17.26 21.66 14.55
CA TYR A 138 17.07 22.32 13.26
C TYR A 138 15.66 22.05 12.73
N GLY A 139 14.95 23.08 12.28
CA GLY A 139 13.59 22.96 11.77
C GLY A 139 13.37 23.77 10.49
N VAL A 140 12.66 23.19 9.53
CA VAL A 140 12.27 23.88 8.28
C VAL A 140 10.76 23.85 8.16
N GLU A 141 10.16 24.99 7.84
CA GLU A 141 8.72 25.12 7.65
C GLU A 141 8.42 26.16 6.57
N ILE A 142 7.54 25.81 5.62
CA ILE A 142 7.20 26.70 4.50
C ILE A 142 6.11 27.71 4.91
N GLU A 143 5.19 27.34 5.81
CA GLU A 143 4.11 28.21 6.28
C GLU A 143 4.58 29.14 7.41
N LYS A 144 4.58 30.46 7.16
CA LYS A 144 5.07 31.46 8.13
C LYS A 144 4.40 31.38 9.50
N GLN A 145 3.09 31.13 9.54
CA GLN A 145 2.35 31.03 10.80
C GLN A 145 2.83 29.81 11.63
N ALA A 146 2.94 28.64 11.01
CA ALA A 146 3.45 27.43 11.68
C ALA A 146 4.90 27.61 12.15
N TYR A 147 5.74 28.22 11.30
CA TYR A 147 7.10 28.62 11.65
C TYR A 147 7.14 29.48 12.93
N ASN A 148 6.32 30.54 13.02
CA ASN A 148 6.25 31.39 14.21
C ASN A 148 5.79 30.60 15.44
N ILE A 149 4.80 29.73 15.30
CA ILE A 149 4.33 28.85 16.39
C ILE A 149 5.45 27.91 16.89
N SER A 150 6.24 27.31 15.99
CA SER A 150 7.38 26.47 16.38
C SER A 150 8.44 27.25 17.17
N LYS A 151 8.70 28.50 16.78
CA LYS A 151 9.62 29.41 17.47
C LYS A 151 9.12 29.77 18.86
N LEU A 152 7.84 30.13 18.98
CA LEU A 152 7.18 30.41 20.26
C LEU A 152 7.18 29.18 21.19
N ARG A 153 7.00 27.98 20.65
CA ARG A 153 7.01 26.75 21.44
C ARG A 153 8.40 26.45 22.02
N LEU A 154 9.46 26.56 21.21
CA LEU A 154 10.84 26.40 21.70
C LEU A 154 11.23 27.51 22.67
N PHE A 155 10.74 28.72 22.45
CA PHE A 155 10.89 29.83 23.37
C PHE A 155 10.24 29.55 24.73
N SER A 156 8.96 29.13 24.76
CA SER A 156 8.26 28.71 25.98
C SER A 156 9.03 27.59 26.71
N TRP A 157 9.54 26.62 25.95
CA TRP A 157 10.34 25.52 26.49
C TRP A 157 11.66 25.98 27.13
N LEU A 158 12.38 26.91 26.50
CA LEU A 158 13.66 27.44 26.99
C LEU A 158 13.53 28.14 28.35
N PHE A 159 12.49 28.97 28.52
CA PHE A 159 12.29 29.81 29.70
C PHE A 159 11.31 29.21 30.72
N SER A 160 10.96 27.93 30.58
CA SER A 160 10.01 27.24 31.45
C SER A 160 10.45 27.17 32.92
N THR A 161 11.75 27.17 33.19
CA THR A 161 12.30 27.07 34.56
C THR A 161 13.07 28.29 35.03
N ASP A 162 13.55 29.14 34.10
CA ASP A 162 14.31 30.35 34.42
C ASP A 162 13.88 31.51 33.51
N LYS A 163 13.25 32.52 34.12
CA LYS A 163 12.70 33.70 33.44
C LYS A 163 13.61 34.93 33.56
N SER A 164 14.74 34.83 34.26
CA SER A 164 15.65 35.97 34.51
C SER A 164 16.36 36.47 33.25
N HIS A 165 16.40 35.65 32.21
CA HIS A 165 17.05 35.91 30.93
C HIS A 165 16.14 36.62 29.89
N LEU A 166 15.00 37.18 30.31
CA LEU A 166 14.00 37.83 29.43
C LEU A 166 14.20 39.34 29.20
N LYS A 167 15.38 39.88 29.50
CA LYS A 167 15.66 41.34 29.46
C LYS A 167 15.51 42.01 28.09
N PHE A 168 15.44 41.24 27.01
CA PHE A 168 15.20 41.73 25.64
C PHE A 168 13.70 41.97 25.36
N LEU A 169 12.79 41.48 26.22
CA LEU A 169 11.38 41.80 26.13
C LEU A 169 11.11 43.21 26.70
N PRO A 170 10.04 43.89 26.24
CA PRO A 170 9.63 45.16 26.82
C PRO A 170 9.21 45.00 28.30
N PRO A 171 9.21 46.08 29.10
CA PRO A 171 8.88 46.03 30.53
C PRO A 171 7.51 45.42 30.84
N ASN A 172 6.53 45.57 29.95
CA ASN A 172 5.21 44.94 30.06
C ASN A 172 4.95 44.01 28.85
N PRO A 173 5.46 42.76 28.88
CA PRO A 173 5.35 41.85 27.74
C PRO A 173 3.93 41.36 27.47
N ASN A 174 2.99 41.52 28.42
CA ASN A 174 1.58 41.15 28.24
C ASN A 174 0.87 41.96 27.15
N ASP A 175 1.33 43.18 26.91
CA ASP A 175 0.75 44.10 25.93
C ASP A 175 1.12 43.71 24.49
N LEU A 176 2.19 42.91 24.32
CA LEU A 176 2.63 42.46 23.00
C LEU A 176 1.59 41.54 22.34
N GLU A 177 1.29 41.79 21.07
CA GLU A 177 0.55 40.81 20.30
C GLU A 177 1.43 39.58 20.05
N VAL A 178 0.82 38.38 20.02
CA VAL A 178 1.59 37.12 19.91
C VAL A 178 2.40 37.07 18.60
N GLU A 179 1.92 37.75 17.56
CA GLU A 179 2.55 37.86 16.25
C GLU A 179 3.83 38.73 16.27
N GLU A 180 3.98 39.60 17.27
CA GLU A 180 5.15 40.47 17.45
C GLU A 180 6.27 39.79 18.23
N ILE A 181 5.94 38.86 19.13
CA ILE A 181 6.89 38.14 19.99
C ILE A 181 8.04 37.50 19.20
N PRO A 182 7.83 36.84 18.03
CA PRO A 182 8.92 36.29 17.21
C PRO A 182 10.01 37.28 16.83
N LYS A 183 9.70 38.57 16.69
CA LYS A 183 10.67 39.64 16.38
C LYS A 183 11.56 39.94 17.60
N TYR A 184 10.98 39.99 18.79
CA TYR A 184 11.75 40.15 20.04
C TYR A 184 12.64 38.96 20.31
N ILE A 185 12.20 37.73 20.00
CA ILE A 185 13.04 36.52 20.13
C ILE A 185 14.32 36.64 19.29
N GLU A 186 14.31 37.35 18.16
CA GLU A 186 15.50 37.56 17.31
C GLU A 186 16.55 38.46 17.97
N GLN A 187 16.15 39.26 18.96
CA GLN A 187 17.04 40.09 19.76
C GLN A 187 17.67 39.30 20.92
N SER A 188 17.20 38.08 21.17
CA SER A 188 17.81 37.21 22.19
C SER A 188 19.18 36.70 21.72
N GLU A 189 20.08 36.44 22.66
CA GLU A 189 21.38 35.83 22.38
C GLU A 189 21.29 34.36 21.93
N VAL A 190 20.09 33.78 21.94
CA VAL A 190 19.87 32.37 21.61
C VAL A 190 19.59 32.22 20.13
N LYS A 191 20.47 31.52 19.44
CA LYS A 191 20.28 31.19 18.02
C LYS A 191 19.28 30.03 17.87
N PHE A 192 18.12 30.31 17.28
CA PHE A 192 17.16 29.29 16.86
C PHE A 192 17.47 28.88 15.41
N ASN A 193 17.88 27.64 15.15
CA ASN A 193 18.09 27.15 13.78
C ASN A 193 16.76 26.75 13.11
N LEU A 194 15.81 27.69 13.07
CA LEU A 194 14.53 27.54 12.38
C LEU A 194 14.53 28.34 11.09
N TYR A 195 14.10 27.73 10.00
CA TYR A 195 14.12 28.33 8.66
C TYR A 195 12.72 28.35 8.06
N ASN A 196 12.26 29.53 7.65
CA ASN A 196 10.99 29.68 6.93
C ASN A 196 11.21 29.68 5.41
N VAL A 197 11.45 28.50 4.83
CA VAL A 197 11.78 28.32 3.41
C VAL A 197 11.18 27.02 2.87
N ASP A 198 11.20 26.82 1.55
CA ASP A 198 10.86 25.53 0.96
C ASP A 198 12.01 24.52 1.17
N PHE A 199 11.74 23.46 1.94
CA PHE A 199 12.71 22.39 2.20
C PHE A 199 13.24 21.70 0.95
N LEU A 200 12.38 21.53 -0.07
CA LEU A 200 12.72 20.80 -1.28
C LEU A 200 13.57 21.64 -2.25
N ILE A 201 13.48 22.97 -2.17
CA ILE A 201 14.10 23.86 -3.15
C ILE A 201 15.19 24.74 -2.52
N ASP A 202 14.88 25.42 -1.43
CA ASP A 202 15.64 26.57 -0.94
C ASP A 202 16.49 26.23 0.30
N PHE A 203 16.18 25.14 1.01
CA PHE A 203 16.95 24.74 2.18
C PHE A 203 18.26 24.03 1.80
N ASN A 204 19.39 24.65 2.18
CA ASN A 204 20.72 24.09 2.04
C ASN A 204 21.42 24.08 3.41
N SER A 205 22.05 22.96 3.75
CA SER A 205 22.78 22.78 5.01
C SER A 205 23.82 21.68 4.88
N GLU A 206 24.65 21.52 5.91
CA GLU A 206 25.55 20.38 6.09
C GLU A 206 24.77 19.11 6.50
N ASP A 207 25.49 17.98 6.60
CA ASP A 207 24.90 16.70 6.97
C ASP A 207 24.40 16.66 8.43
N PHE A 208 23.23 16.03 8.62
CA PHE A 208 22.58 15.77 9.92
C PHE A 208 22.86 14.34 10.40
N ASP A 209 22.93 14.17 11.72
CA ASP A 209 23.03 12.84 12.35
C ASP A 209 21.66 12.16 12.40
N LEU A 210 20.60 12.93 12.64
CA LEU A 210 19.22 12.46 12.70
C LEU A 210 18.30 13.31 11.84
N VAL A 211 17.41 12.66 11.08
CA VAL A 211 16.28 13.34 10.43
C VAL A 211 14.96 12.70 10.90
N ILE A 212 14.05 13.52 11.40
CA ILE A 212 12.78 13.07 11.98
C ILE A 212 11.65 13.99 11.55
N GLY A 213 10.48 13.45 11.21
CA GLY A 213 9.35 14.34 10.94
C GLY A 213 8.15 13.69 10.29
N ASN A 214 7.17 14.53 9.97
CA ASN A 214 5.96 14.15 9.27
C ASN A 214 5.79 15.01 8.01
N PRO A 215 6.38 14.61 6.86
CA PRO A 215 6.30 15.38 5.62
C PRO A 215 4.86 15.51 5.10
N PRO A 216 4.59 16.47 4.20
CA PRO A 216 3.25 16.65 3.62
C PRO A 216 2.87 15.52 2.66
N TYR A 217 1.61 15.05 2.72
CA TYR A 217 1.10 13.95 1.88
C TYR A 217 0.27 14.49 0.72
N ILE A 218 0.92 14.75 -0.40
CA ILE A 218 0.30 15.39 -1.56
C ILE A 218 0.67 14.61 -2.82
N GLU A 219 -0.33 14.04 -3.49
CA GLU A 219 -0.12 13.43 -4.81
C GLU A 219 0.26 14.51 -5.83
N ASN A 220 1.30 14.29 -6.63
CA ASN A 220 1.82 15.29 -7.58
C ASN A 220 0.80 15.79 -8.62
N LYS A 221 -0.32 15.08 -8.83
CA LYS A 221 -1.44 15.52 -9.69
C LYS A 221 -2.26 16.66 -9.08
N LYS A 222 -2.16 16.86 -7.76
CA LYS A 222 -2.83 17.95 -7.02
C LYS A 222 -2.01 19.23 -7.01
N LEU A 223 -0.73 19.18 -7.42
CA LEU A 223 0.10 20.37 -7.57
C LEU A 223 -0.38 21.18 -8.79
N LYS A 224 -0.97 22.35 -8.52
CA LYS A 224 -1.49 23.27 -9.55
C LYS A 224 -0.38 24.06 -10.25
N ASN A 225 0.68 24.42 -9.52
CA ASN A 225 1.81 25.15 -10.10
C ASN A 225 2.68 24.20 -10.96
N ILE A 226 2.57 24.37 -12.28
CA ILE A 226 3.24 23.52 -13.28
C ILE A 226 4.76 23.72 -13.25
N GLU A 227 5.23 24.96 -13.09
CA GLU A 227 6.66 25.27 -13.06
C GLU A 227 7.33 24.68 -11.82
N TYR A 228 6.71 24.87 -10.64
CA TYR A 228 7.16 24.23 -9.41
C TYR A 228 7.24 22.71 -9.56
N LYS A 229 6.19 22.09 -10.12
CA LYS A 229 6.18 20.65 -10.39
C LYS A 229 7.31 20.22 -11.32
N LYS A 230 7.61 21.00 -12.39
CA LYS A 230 8.75 20.73 -13.29
C LYS A 230 10.08 20.81 -12.55
N ARG A 231 10.29 21.84 -11.70
CA ARG A 231 11.50 21.97 -10.88
C ARG A 231 11.70 20.76 -9.98
N LEU A 232 10.64 20.28 -9.30
CA LEU A 232 10.71 19.08 -8.46
C LEU A 232 11.06 17.82 -9.27
N VAL A 233 10.41 17.61 -10.42
CA VAL A 233 10.67 16.43 -11.27
C VAL A 233 12.10 16.43 -11.81
N ASN A 234 12.65 17.60 -12.15
CA ASN A 234 14.01 17.72 -12.66
C ASN A 234 15.08 17.58 -11.56
N ARG A 235 14.77 18.01 -10.33
CA ARG A 235 15.69 17.96 -9.19
C ARG A 235 15.84 16.55 -8.62
N TYR A 236 14.74 15.80 -8.54
CA TYR A 236 14.67 14.58 -7.74
C TYR A 236 14.64 13.31 -8.58
N LYS A 237 15.57 12.39 -8.32
CA LYS A 237 15.74 11.12 -9.03
C LYS A 237 14.54 10.18 -8.80
N TYR A 238 13.91 10.28 -7.63
CA TYR A 238 12.79 9.42 -7.23
C TYR A 238 11.41 10.05 -7.42
N ALA A 239 11.33 11.26 -8.02
CA ALA A 239 10.10 11.81 -8.58
C ALA A 239 9.62 10.97 -9.78
N TYR A 240 8.99 9.83 -9.52
CA TYR A 240 8.66 8.83 -10.54
C TYR A 240 7.14 8.62 -10.66
N ARG A 241 6.62 8.72 -11.90
CA ARG A 241 5.17 8.57 -12.20
C ARG A 241 4.30 9.52 -11.34
N LEU A 242 3.20 9.01 -10.79
CA LEU A 242 2.29 9.72 -9.90
C LEU A 242 2.80 9.65 -8.46
N PHE A 243 3.98 10.21 -8.20
CA PHE A 243 4.60 10.21 -6.88
C PHE A 243 3.84 11.10 -5.88
N ASP A 244 3.99 10.76 -4.61
CA ASP A 244 3.59 11.60 -3.49
C ASP A 244 4.77 12.49 -3.06
N ILE A 245 4.50 13.73 -2.65
CA ILE A 245 5.54 14.67 -2.19
C ILE A 245 6.35 14.10 -1.02
N SER A 246 5.77 13.23 -0.19
CA SER A 246 6.51 12.54 0.87
C SER A 246 7.72 11.75 0.36
N ILE A 247 7.72 11.31 -0.90
CA ILE A 247 8.83 10.55 -1.51
C ILE A 247 10.05 11.43 -1.76
N ILE A 248 9.84 12.64 -2.26
CA ILE A 248 10.94 13.57 -2.51
C ILE A 248 11.40 14.29 -1.23
N PHE A 249 10.52 14.41 -0.23
CA PHE A 249 10.94 14.76 1.12
C PHE A 249 11.88 13.70 1.72
N LEU A 250 11.55 12.41 1.55
CA LEU A 250 12.42 11.32 1.98
C LEU A 250 13.75 11.33 1.21
N GLU A 251 13.72 11.54 -0.11
CA GLU A 251 14.94 11.69 -0.93
C GLU A 251 15.83 12.83 -0.42
N ARG A 252 15.26 14.03 -0.23
CA ARG A 252 16.00 15.19 0.27
C ARG A 252 16.51 15.00 1.70
N ALA A 253 15.72 14.36 2.55
CA ALA A 253 16.16 14.00 3.90
C ALA A 253 17.38 13.07 3.88
N LEU A 254 17.41 12.09 2.97
CA LEU A 254 18.54 11.18 2.79
C LEU A 254 19.78 11.88 2.20
N GLU A 255 19.60 12.86 1.32
CA GLU A 255 20.71 13.69 0.79
C GLU A 255 21.42 14.49 1.90
N LEU A 256 20.65 14.95 2.89
CA LEU A 256 21.16 15.75 4.01
C LEU A 256 21.55 14.88 5.22
N LEU A 257 21.45 13.56 5.14
CA LEU A 257 21.74 12.67 6.25
C LEU A 257 23.17 12.11 6.12
N LYS A 258 23.95 12.14 7.21
CA LYS A 258 25.34 11.63 7.21
C LYS A 258 25.41 10.20 6.73
N ARG A 259 26.32 9.95 5.77
CA ARG A 259 26.67 8.59 5.37
C ARG A 259 27.47 7.90 6.48
N LYS A 260 27.02 6.72 6.90
CA LYS A 260 27.55 5.93 8.03
C LYS A 260 27.27 6.64 9.37
N ASN A 261 26.28 6.12 10.09
CA ASN A 261 25.74 6.58 11.39
C ASN A 261 24.57 7.56 11.33
N GLY A 262 24.21 8.12 10.17
CA GLY A 262 22.96 8.87 10.05
C GLY A 262 21.73 7.98 10.26
N SER A 263 20.75 8.41 11.03
CA SER A 263 19.47 7.71 11.21
C SER A 263 18.29 8.58 10.80
N LEU A 264 17.25 7.96 10.25
CA LEU A 264 16.03 8.65 9.83
C LEU A 264 14.81 7.94 10.40
N SER A 265 13.82 8.71 10.86
CA SER A 265 12.51 8.20 11.22
C SER A 265 11.40 9.16 10.80
N MET A 266 10.59 8.77 9.81
CA MET A 266 9.57 9.64 9.25
C MET A 266 8.20 8.96 9.20
N ILE A 267 7.15 9.76 9.40
CA ILE A 267 5.77 9.32 9.16
C ILE A 267 5.43 9.54 7.68
N ILE A 268 5.16 8.47 6.94
CA ILE A 268 4.87 8.54 5.50
C ILE A 268 3.69 7.65 5.11
N PRO A 269 3.02 7.87 3.96
CA PRO A 269 1.97 6.98 3.49
C PRO A 269 2.50 5.57 3.19
N ASN A 270 1.78 4.53 3.63
CA ASN A 270 2.11 3.12 3.40
C ASN A 270 2.19 2.74 1.91
N LYS A 271 1.64 3.56 1.02
CA LYS A 271 1.70 3.37 -0.44
C LYS A 271 3.15 3.27 -0.93
N ILE A 272 4.12 3.88 -0.24
CA ILE A 272 5.55 3.71 -0.55
C ILE A 272 5.96 2.24 -0.60
N LEU A 273 5.31 1.37 0.19
CA LEU A 273 5.67 -0.03 0.37
C LEU A 273 5.44 -0.89 -0.88
N ALA A 274 4.49 -0.50 -1.75
CA ALA A 274 4.09 -1.34 -2.89
C ALA A 274 3.73 -0.57 -4.17
N ALA A 275 3.32 0.70 -4.10
CA ALA A 275 2.90 1.46 -5.27
C ALA A 275 4.04 1.65 -6.28
N ASP A 276 3.68 1.79 -7.56
CA ASP A 276 4.67 1.90 -8.64
C ASP A 276 5.55 3.15 -8.57
N TYR A 277 5.03 4.26 -8.05
CA TYR A 277 5.85 5.47 -7.89
C TYR A 277 6.99 5.25 -6.89
N GLY A 278 6.87 4.29 -5.98
CA GLY A 278 7.87 3.99 -4.96
C GLY A 278 9.01 3.08 -5.44
N ILE A 279 8.94 2.48 -6.64
CA ILE A 279 9.89 1.43 -7.07
C ILE A 279 11.35 1.89 -6.95
N LYS A 280 11.65 3.09 -7.45
CA LYS A 280 13.03 3.60 -7.48
C LYS A 280 13.56 3.88 -6.07
N ILE A 281 12.76 4.54 -5.22
CA ILE A 281 13.18 4.82 -3.84
C ILE A 281 13.26 3.54 -3.00
N ARG A 282 12.35 2.57 -3.18
CA ARG A 282 12.42 1.28 -2.47
C ARG A 282 13.70 0.54 -2.82
N LYS A 283 14.06 0.48 -4.10
CA LYS A 283 15.36 -0.08 -4.54
C LYS A 283 16.52 0.60 -3.82
N PHE A 284 16.54 1.93 -3.83
CA PHE A 284 17.58 2.69 -3.14
C PHE A 284 17.67 2.37 -1.65
N LEU A 285 16.54 2.39 -0.94
CA LEU A 285 16.46 2.06 0.49
C LEU A 285 17.00 0.66 0.77
N VAL A 286 16.56 -0.33 0.00
CA VAL A 286 16.99 -1.73 0.17
C VAL A 286 18.49 -1.90 -0.06
N GLU A 287 19.09 -1.14 -0.98
CA GLU A 287 20.51 -1.27 -1.37
C GLU A 287 21.46 -0.39 -0.54
N ASN A 288 20.98 0.73 0.01
CA ASN A 288 21.84 1.77 0.58
C ASN A 288 21.50 2.12 2.03
N THR A 289 20.51 1.46 2.65
CA THR A 289 20.12 1.69 4.04
C THR A 289 19.92 0.38 4.79
N GLU A 290 20.15 0.40 6.09
CA GLU A 290 19.61 -0.62 6.99
C GLU A 290 18.22 -0.18 7.42
N LEU A 291 17.20 -0.81 6.85
CA LEU A 291 15.84 -0.62 7.30
C LEU A 291 15.69 -1.35 8.65
N LYS A 292 15.44 -0.60 9.71
CA LYS A 292 15.33 -1.15 11.07
C LYS A 292 13.88 -1.46 11.43
N GLU A 293 12.96 -0.59 11.03
CA GLU A 293 11.57 -0.71 11.47
C GLU A 293 10.55 -0.08 10.52
N ILE A 294 9.40 -0.76 10.37
CA ILE A 294 8.19 -0.27 9.71
C ILE A 294 7.03 -0.47 10.67
N VAL A 295 6.39 0.62 11.10
CA VAL A 295 5.27 0.57 12.05
C VAL A 295 3.98 1.01 11.37
N ASP A 296 3.02 0.10 11.21
CA ASP A 296 1.66 0.41 10.76
C ASP A 296 0.86 1.05 11.89
N ILE A 297 0.68 2.36 11.80
CA ILE A 297 -0.12 3.18 12.72
C ILE A 297 -1.46 3.59 12.11
N SER A 298 -1.81 3.05 10.94
CA SER A 298 -3.00 3.47 10.19
C SER A 298 -4.33 3.08 10.86
N SER A 299 -4.32 2.09 11.74
CA SER A 299 -5.49 1.68 12.53
C SER A 299 -5.81 2.60 13.69
N LEU A 300 -4.89 3.49 14.09
CA LEU A 300 -5.07 4.31 15.29
C LEU A 300 -6.24 5.28 15.12
N PRO A 301 -7.04 5.54 16.17
CA PRO A 301 -8.24 6.37 16.08
C PRO A 301 -8.03 7.77 15.48
N VAL A 302 -6.86 8.38 15.70
CA VAL A 302 -6.48 9.68 15.12
C VAL A 302 -6.42 9.66 13.58
N PHE A 303 -6.22 8.49 12.98
CA PHE A 303 -6.20 8.28 11.53
C PHE A 303 -7.45 7.57 11.02
N GLY A 304 -8.32 7.06 11.90
CA GLY A 304 -9.49 6.24 11.56
C GLY A 304 -10.53 6.91 10.65
N LYS A 305 -10.54 8.25 10.56
CA LYS A 305 -11.41 9.02 9.63
C LYS A 305 -10.70 9.50 8.35
N THR A 306 -9.39 9.24 8.21
CA THR A 306 -8.61 9.71 7.06
C THR A 306 -8.45 8.60 6.02
N ALA A 307 -8.48 8.96 4.73
CA ALA A 307 -8.20 8.02 3.64
C ALA A 307 -6.69 7.72 3.46
N THR A 308 -5.85 8.23 4.37
CA THR A 308 -4.41 8.06 4.38
C THR A 308 -4.05 6.99 5.40
N TYR A 309 -3.21 6.05 5.00
CA TYR A 309 -2.74 4.96 5.84
C TYR A 309 -1.26 5.22 6.19
N PRO A 310 -0.96 5.95 7.28
CA PRO A 310 0.41 6.30 7.65
C PRO A 310 1.16 5.09 8.23
N ILE A 311 2.47 5.08 7.98
CA ILE A 311 3.46 4.22 8.62
C ILE A 311 4.59 5.08 9.20
N ILE A 312 5.28 4.57 10.21
CA ILE A 312 6.58 5.09 10.64
C ILE A 312 7.65 4.24 9.95
N LEU A 313 8.51 4.88 9.17
CA LEU A 313 9.67 4.25 8.53
C LEU A 313 10.94 4.68 9.26
N SER A 314 11.67 3.74 9.85
CA SER A 314 12.94 4.02 10.54
C SER A 314 14.11 3.24 9.95
N LEU A 315 15.23 3.92 9.72
CA LEU A 315 16.42 3.36 9.06
C LEU A 315 17.73 3.99 9.54
N LYS A 316 18.84 3.30 9.23
CA LYS A 316 20.19 3.88 9.23
C LYS A 316 20.69 4.04 7.81
N TYR A 317 21.37 5.15 7.52
CA TYR A 317 21.98 5.39 6.23
C TYR A 317 23.38 4.77 6.13
N THR A 318 23.36 3.45 5.96
CA THR A 318 24.54 2.61 5.75
C THR A 318 24.18 1.46 4.82
N THR A 319 25.18 0.90 4.13
CA THR A 319 24.98 -0.31 3.34
C THR A 319 24.54 -1.45 4.27
N PRO A 320 23.45 -2.18 3.93
CA PRO A 320 22.90 -3.18 4.83
C PRO A 320 23.79 -4.42 4.95
N GLU A 321 24.01 -4.88 6.18
CA GLU A 321 24.60 -6.19 6.42
C GLU A 321 23.69 -7.33 5.93
N HIS A 322 24.28 -8.48 5.58
CA HIS A 322 23.54 -9.67 5.15
C HIS A 322 22.55 -10.22 6.19
N THR A 323 22.79 -9.89 7.46
CA THR A 323 22.01 -10.26 8.64
C THR A 323 20.92 -9.24 8.96
N ASN A 324 20.89 -8.07 8.32
CA ASN A 324 19.92 -7.02 8.66
C ASN A 324 18.47 -7.50 8.46
N SER A 325 17.63 -7.16 9.42
CA SER A 325 16.22 -7.51 9.43
C SER A 325 15.37 -6.30 9.80
N ILE A 326 14.18 -6.25 9.21
CA ILE A 326 13.21 -5.18 9.37
C ILE A 326 12.18 -5.65 10.38
N ASN A 327 12.03 -4.91 11.47
CA ASN A 327 10.95 -5.12 12.41
C ASN A 327 9.66 -4.52 11.85
N ILE A 328 8.63 -5.34 11.68
CA ILE A 328 7.32 -4.89 11.21
C ILE A 328 6.34 -5.00 12.37
N ARG A 329 5.79 -3.84 12.74
CA ARG A 329 4.86 -3.70 13.87
C ARG A 329 3.55 -3.11 13.41
N ARG A 330 2.49 -3.37 14.17
CA ARG A 330 1.18 -2.75 13.98
C ARG A 330 0.57 -2.43 15.33
N TYR A 331 0.07 -1.20 15.45
CA TYR A 331 -0.63 -0.74 16.64
C TYR A 331 -2.07 -0.40 16.30
N ASP A 332 -3.00 -1.02 17.03
CA ASP A 332 -4.43 -0.74 16.90
C ASP A 332 -4.92 0.24 17.99
N LYS A 333 -4.16 0.41 19.09
CA LYS A 333 -4.47 1.39 20.15
C LYS A 333 -3.27 2.27 20.48
N MET A 334 -3.55 3.53 20.84
CA MET A 334 -2.53 4.52 21.22
C MET A 334 -1.71 4.10 22.44
N ILE A 335 -2.30 3.37 23.38
CA ILE A 335 -1.63 2.92 24.61
C ILE A 335 -0.61 1.80 24.36
N ASP A 336 -0.68 1.13 23.22
CA ASP A 336 0.23 0.04 22.89
C ASP A 336 1.61 0.60 22.49
N LEU A 337 1.64 1.81 21.90
CA LEU A 337 2.88 2.54 21.60
C LEU A 337 3.71 2.84 22.85
N THR A 338 3.06 3.07 24.00
CA THR A 338 3.76 3.41 25.26
C THR A 338 4.11 2.18 26.10
N ARG A 339 3.34 1.11 26.00
CA ARG A 339 3.54 -0.10 26.83
C ARG A 339 4.51 -1.11 26.21
N ASN A 340 4.85 -1.00 24.92
CA ASN A 340 5.69 -1.98 24.18
C ASN A 340 5.26 -3.46 24.40
N ASN A 341 4.02 -3.70 24.81
CA ASN A 341 3.54 -5.00 25.29
C ASN A 341 2.45 -5.54 24.36
N LYS A 342 2.61 -6.81 23.96
CA LYS A 342 1.73 -7.64 23.12
C LYS A 342 1.58 -7.20 21.67
N GLU A 343 2.62 -7.40 20.87
CA GLU A 343 2.56 -7.15 19.42
C GLU A 343 2.74 -8.40 18.58
N LYS A 344 2.11 -8.39 17.41
CA LYS A 344 2.51 -9.23 16.28
C LYS A 344 3.76 -8.62 15.64
N LEU A 345 4.91 -8.86 16.25
CA LEU A 345 6.20 -8.55 15.64
C LEU A 345 6.44 -9.54 14.50
N ASN A 346 6.51 -9.04 13.28
CA ASN A 346 7.00 -9.80 12.15
C ASN A 346 8.42 -9.33 11.83
N ILE A 347 9.36 -10.26 11.74
CA ILE A 347 10.74 -9.98 11.37
C ILE A 347 10.90 -10.36 9.89
N LEU A 348 11.30 -9.38 9.07
CA LEU A 348 11.55 -9.57 7.64
C LEU A 348 13.05 -9.42 7.37
N PRO A 349 13.78 -10.48 7.00
CA PRO A 349 15.17 -10.32 6.56
C PRO A 349 15.22 -9.43 5.32
N GLN A 350 15.97 -8.32 5.38
CA GLN A 350 15.95 -7.29 4.33
C GLN A 350 16.37 -7.86 2.97
N LYS A 351 17.32 -8.80 2.97
CA LYS A 351 17.81 -9.48 1.76
C LYS A 351 16.73 -10.17 0.94
N LEU A 352 15.61 -10.58 1.54
CA LEU A 352 14.52 -11.23 0.81
C LEU A 352 13.83 -10.27 -0.15
N ILE A 353 13.85 -8.97 0.11
CA ILE A 353 13.18 -7.97 -0.71
C ILE A 353 13.81 -7.86 -2.10
N HIS A 354 15.10 -8.17 -2.26
CA HIS A 354 15.75 -8.24 -3.57
C HIS A 354 15.11 -9.29 -4.51
N LYS A 355 14.50 -10.34 -3.94
CA LYS A 355 13.82 -11.39 -4.71
C LYS A 355 12.36 -11.04 -5.01
N ILE A 356 11.80 -10.06 -4.30
CA ILE A 356 10.42 -9.64 -4.48
C ILE A 356 10.37 -8.62 -5.64
N PRO A 357 9.53 -8.83 -6.66
CA PRO A 357 9.45 -7.92 -7.80
C PRO A 357 9.18 -6.48 -7.39
N ALA A 358 9.96 -5.56 -7.97
CA ALA A 358 9.86 -4.14 -7.72
C ALA A 358 10.05 -3.73 -6.23
N PHE A 359 10.82 -4.54 -5.49
CA PHE A 359 11.24 -4.30 -4.11
C PHE A 359 10.07 -4.02 -3.18
N VAL A 360 8.95 -4.74 -3.34
CA VAL A 360 7.75 -4.56 -2.50
C VAL A 360 8.05 -4.99 -1.06
N PHE A 361 7.56 -4.22 -0.09
CA PHE A 361 7.63 -4.53 1.34
C PHE A 361 6.31 -5.14 1.82
N PRO A 362 6.18 -6.47 1.89
CA PRO A 362 5.00 -7.11 2.46
C PRO A 362 4.98 -6.89 3.98
N ILE A 363 3.97 -6.19 4.48
CA ILE A 363 3.80 -5.91 5.92
C ILE A 363 2.75 -6.80 6.60
N LYS A 364 2.05 -7.64 5.84
CA LYS A 364 0.99 -8.54 6.33
C LYS A 364 1.08 -9.89 5.63
N GLY A 365 0.73 -10.95 6.36
CA GLY A 365 0.71 -12.33 5.87
C GLY A 365 2.09 -13.01 5.92
N ASN A 366 2.19 -14.20 5.32
CA ASN A 366 3.39 -15.02 5.39
C ASN A 366 4.40 -14.61 4.31
N ILE A 367 5.52 -14.05 4.73
CA ILE A 367 6.56 -13.57 3.81
C ILE A 367 7.48 -14.70 3.35
N ASN A 368 7.67 -15.74 4.17
CA ASN A 368 8.43 -16.94 3.79
C ASN A 368 7.78 -17.64 2.60
N LEU A 369 6.45 -17.73 2.59
CA LEU A 369 5.67 -18.21 1.44
C LEU A 369 6.04 -17.44 0.16
N ILE A 370 6.02 -16.11 0.21
CA ILE A 370 6.36 -15.27 -0.96
C ILE A 370 7.80 -15.52 -1.40
N ASN A 371 8.74 -15.56 -0.46
CA ASN A 371 10.13 -15.83 -0.76
C ASN A 371 10.32 -17.22 -1.41
N ASN A 372 9.64 -18.25 -0.91
CA ASN A 372 9.72 -19.60 -1.48
C ASN A 372 9.10 -19.64 -2.89
N ILE A 373 7.96 -19.00 -3.09
CA ILE A 373 7.32 -18.93 -4.40
C ILE A 373 8.21 -18.22 -5.43
N TYR A 374 8.79 -17.07 -5.11
CA TYR A 374 9.68 -16.35 -6.05
C TYR A 374 11.09 -16.97 -6.20
N LYS A 375 11.44 -18.03 -5.45
CA LYS A 375 12.62 -18.85 -5.77
C LYS A 375 12.36 -19.77 -6.95
N ILE A 376 11.11 -20.22 -7.11
CA ILE A 376 10.72 -21.24 -8.11
C ILE A 376 10.11 -20.54 -9.33
N PHE A 377 9.19 -19.61 -9.09
CA PHE A 377 8.38 -18.98 -10.13
C PHE A 377 8.89 -17.58 -10.47
N LYS A 378 8.82 -17.25 -11.77
CA LYS A 378 9.19 -15.93 -12.29
C LYS A 378 7.98 -15.02 -12.45
N PRO A 379 8.18 -13.69 -12.48
CA PRO A 379 7.13 -12.74 -12.80
C PRO A 379 6.42 -13.06 -14.12
N PHE A 380 5.10 -12.83 -14.18
CA PHE A 380 4.26 -13.11 -15.35
C PHE A 380 4.82 -12.50 -16.64
N SER A 381 5.27 -11.25 -16.59
CA SER A 381 5.88 -10.57 -17.74
C SER A 381 7.23 -11.14 -18.19
N GLU A 382 7.89 -11.94 -17.34
CA GLU A 382 9.13 -12.64 -17.68
C GLU A 382 8.86 -14.01 -18.31
N VAL A 383 7.82 -14.71 -17.84
CA VAL A 383 7.40 -16.03 -18.37
C VAL A 383 6.71 -15.88 -19.73
N VAL A 384 5.78 -14.93 -19.86
CA VAL A 384 4.99 -14.71 -21.08
C VAL A 384 5.43 -13.40 -21.75
N LYS A 385 6.35 -13.50 -22.71
CA LYS A 385 7.01 -12.34 -23.34
C LYS A 385 6.06 -11.48 -24.18
N ASP A 386 5.03 -12.07 -24.76
CA ASP A 386 4.03 -11.39 -25.59
C ASP A 386 2.77 -10.97 -24.81
N LEU A 387 2.85 -10.92 -23.47
CA LEU A 387 1.78 -10.47 -22.58
C LEU A 387 1.38 -9.00 -22.85
N LYS A 388 0.16 -8.81 -23.37
CA LYS A 388 -0.46 -7.50 -23.55
C LYS A 388 -1.55 -7.28 -22.50
N ILE A 389 -1.34 -6.31 -21.62
CA ILE A 389 -2.37 -5.83 -20.68
C ILE A 389 -2.84 -4.45 -21.15
N ILE A 390 -4.09 -4.39 -21.59
CA ILE A 390 -4.72 -3.21 -22.16
C ILE A 390 -5.64 -2.58 -21.10
N TYR A 391 -5.54 -1.27 -20.92
CA TYR A 391 -6.32 -0.52 -19.95
C TYR A 391 -6.71 0.82 -20.51
N ARG A 392 -8.02 1.14 -20.45
CA ARG A 392 -8.58 2.38 -21.03
C ARG A 392 -8.08 2.62 -22.47
N PRO A 393 -8.32 1.67 -23.40
CA PRO A 393 -7.80 1.74 -24.77
C PRO A 393 -8.20 3.04 -25.49
N PHE A 394 -9.35 3.61 -25.14
CA PHE A 394 -9.92 4.80 -25.78
C PHE A 394 -9.56 6.12 -25.08
N GLY A 395 -8.57 6.11 -24.18
CA GLY A 395 -8.09 7.28 -23.46
C GLY A 395 -8.92 7.65 -22.22
N PHE A 396 -8.25 8.09 -21.16
CA PHE A 396 -8.92 8.39 -19.89
C PHE A 396 -9.83 9.62 -19.95
N ILE A 397 -9.49 10.63 -20.73
CA ILE A 397 -10.21 11.91 -20.79
C ILE A 397 -11.29 11.88 -21.89
N ASN A 398 -11.16 10.99 -22.87
CA ASN A 398 -12.01 10.95 -24.06
C ASN A 398 -13.30 10.13 -23.86
N TRP A 399 -13.58 9.66 -22.64
CA TRP A 399 -14.78 8.87 -22.35
C TRP A 399 -16.06 9.55 -22.85
N ALA A 400 -16.16 10.88 -22.71
CA ALA A 400 -17.34 11.63 -23.14
C ALA A 400 -17.54 11.62 -24.66
N LYS A 401 -16.46 11.78 -25.43
CA LYS A 401 -16.48 11.65 -26.90
C LYS A 401 -16.94 10.25 -27.31
N ASN A 402 -16.38 9.23 -26.67
CA ASN A 402 -16.65 7.83 -27.02
C ASN A 402 -18.06 7.38 -26.60
N LEU A 403 -18.71 8.05 -25.64
CA LEU A 403 -20.11 7.76 -25.33
C LEU A 403 -21.05 7.98 -26.51
N ASN A 404 -20.69 8.82 -27.48
CA ASN A 404 -21.49 9.03 -28.69
C ASN A 404 -21.54 7.80 -29.60
N ALA A 405 -20.58 6.88 -29.46
CA ALA A 405 -20.55 5.62 -30.20
C ALA A 405 -21.30 4.48 -29.48
N VAL A 406 -21.96 4.76 -28.36
CA VAL A 406 -22.77 3.76 -27.65
C VAL A 406 -24.18 3.73 -28.24
N SER A 407 -24.68 2.54 -28.57
CA SER A 407 -26.00 2.36 -29.20
C SER A 407 -26.74 1.13 -28.66
N LYS A 408 -28.07 1.17 -28.69
CA LYS A 408 -28.91 0.03 -28.33
C LYS A 408 -28.94 -1.04 -29.41
N ASP A 409 -28.65 -0.68 -30.65
CA ASP A 409 -28.73 -1.56 -31.81
C ASP A 409 -27.34 -1.91 -32.31
N CYS A 410 -27.18 -3.14 -32.80
CA CYS A 410 -25.98 -3.57 -33.49
C CYS A 410 -26.02 -3.02 -34.92
N SER A 411 -24.95 -2.35 -35.34
CA SER A 411 -24.82 -1.75 -36.67
C SER A 411 -23.85 -2.50 -37.58
N SER A 412 -22.94 -3.29 -37.02
CA SER A 412 -21.96 -4.06 -37.78
C SER A 412 -21.42 -5.25 -37.01
N ASP A 413 -20.87 -6.25 -37.70
CA ASP A 413 -20.12 -7.37 -37.08
C ASP A 413 -18.79 -6.93 -36.44
N GLU A 414 -18.39 -5.68 -36.67
CA GLU A 414 -17.29 -5.06 -35.95
C GLU A 414 -17.73 -4.62 -34.56
N ASP A 415 -19.00 -4.31 -34.31
CA ASP A 415 -19.43 -3.73 -33.03
C ASP A 415 -19.11 -4.63 -31.82
N LEU A 416 -18.72 -4.01 -30.71
CA LEU A 416 -18.44 -4.68 -29.44
C LEU A 416 -19.55 -4.43 -28.44
N VAL A 417 -19.62 -5.22 -27.37
CA VAL A 417 -20.53 -5.01 -26.25
C VAL A 417 -19.82 -4.23 -25.15
N LEU A 418 -20.37 -3.10 -24.76
CA LEU A 418 -19.79 -2.26 -23.72
C LEU A 418 -20.07 -2.85 -22.33
N LEU A 419 -19.02 -3.09 -21.56
CA LEU A 419 -19.12 -3.47 -20.14
C LEU A 419 -18.64 -2.34 -19.23
N GLY A 420 -19.27 -2.22 -18.07
CA GLY A 420 -18.76 -1.46 -16.92
C GLY A 420 -17.93 -2.35 -15.99
N THR A 421 -17.12 -1.73 -15.13
CA THR A 421 -16.32 -2.47 -14.14
C THR A 421 -17.20 -3.35 -13.25
N GLY A 422 -18.38 -2.84 -12.88
CA GLY A 422 -19.35 -3.53 -12.04
C GLY A 422 -19.85 -4.85 -12.60
N ASN A 423 -19.82 -5.03 -13.92
CA ASN A 423 -20.39 -6.17 -14.64
C ASN A 423 -19.52 -7.42 -14.52
N VAL A 424 -18.20 -7.30 -14.37
CA VAL A 424 -17.34 -8.49 -14.32
C VAL A 424 -17.41 -9.14 -12.93
N GLY A 425 -17.69 -10.43 -12.89
CA GLY A 425 -17.69 -11.28 -11.71
C GLY A 425 -16.66 -12.39 -11.84
N LYS A 426 -16.46 -13.17 -10.77
CA LYS A 426 -15.49 -14.26 -10.75
C LYS A 426 -16.06 -15.40 -11.59
N TYR A 427 -15.52 -15.60 -12.81
CA TYR A 427 -16.05 -16.52 -13.82
C TYR A 427 -17.41 -16.16 -14.46
N TYR A 428 -17.90 -14.92 -14.32
CA TYR A 428 -19.17 -14.53 -14.95
C TYR A 428 -19.23 -13.05 -15.33
N ILE A 429 -20.16 -12.69 -16.20
CA ILE A 429 -20.57 -11.33 -16.52
C ILE A 429 -21.99 -11.13 -16.00
N ASN A 430 -22.18 -10.09 -15.18
CA ASN A 430 -23.46 -9.58 -14.75
C ASN A 430 -24.03 -8.66 -15.83
N PHE A 431 -24.99 -9.16 -16.59
CA PHE A 431 -25.64 -8.41 -17.66
C PHE A 431 -26.71 -7.41 -17.18
N GLU A 432 -27.23 -7.58 -15.95
CA GLU A 432 -28.31 -6.74 -15.40
C GLU A 432 -27.80 -5.45 -14.79
N LYS A 433 -26.54 -5.42 -14.35
CA LYS A 433 -25.99 -4.25 -13.66
C LYS A 433 -25.77 -3.11 -14.66
N PRO A 434 -26.38 -1.93 -14.44
CA PRO A 434 -26.14 -0.80 -15.31
C PRO A 434 -24.71 -0.28 -15.18
N ILE A 435 -24.21 0.25 -16.28
CA ILE A 435 -22.90 0.87 -16.42
C ILE A 435 -22.99 2.29 -15.87
N LYS A 436 -22.16 2.59 -14.86
CA LYS A 436 -22.04 3.94 -14.29
C LYS A 436 -20.74 4.58 -14.74
N ILE A 437 -20.81 5.65 -15.53
CA ILE A 437 -19.64 6.39 -16.02
C ILE A 437 -19.91 7.90 -15.87
N ALA A 438 -19.06 8.57 -15.08
CA ALA A 438 -19.08 10.03 -14.91
C ALA A 438 -20.48 10.63 -14.62
N GLY A 439 -21.22 10.01 -13.71
CA GLY A 439 -22.58 10.46 -13.33
C GLY A 439 -23.70 9.98 -14.26
N LYS A 440 -23.39 9.45 -15.44
CA LYS A 440 -24.36 8.82 -16.35
C LYS A 440 -24.56 7.36 -16.01
N THR A 441 -25.79 6.89 -16.18
CA THR A 441 -26.19 5.48 -16.04
C THR A 441 -26.65 4.98 -17.40
N LEU A 442 -26.05 3.90 -17.87
CA LEU A 442 -26.35 3.27 -19.16
C LEU A 442 -26.65 1.80 -18.92
N ASN A 443 -27.55 1.22 -19.72
CA ASN A 443 -27.64 -0.24 -19.79
C ASN A 443 -26.43 -0.77 -20.58
N ILE A 444 -26.20 -2.07 -20.50
CA ILE A 444 -25.26 -2.72 -21.43
C ILE A 444 -25.78 -2.51 -22.85
N SER A 445 -24.88 -2.14 -23.75
CA SER A 445 -25.21 -1.64 -25.08
C SER A 445 -24.07 -1.93 -26.04
N TYR A 446 -24.33 -1.82 -27.34
CA TYR A 446 -23.30 -1.93 -28.36
C TYR A 446 -22.40 -0.70 -28.33
N PHE A 447 -21.14 -0.92 -28.64
CA PHE A 447 -20.12 0.08 -28.82
C PHE A 447 -19.67 -0.01 -30.26
N LYS A 448 -20.09 0.98 -31.05
CA LYS A 448 -19.92 0.98 -32.50
C LYS A 448 -18.45 1.03 -32.88
N PHE A 449 -18.09 0.33 -33.94
CA PHE A 449 -16.75 0.42 -34.52
C PHE A 449 -16.39 1.86 -34.87
N GLN A 450 -15.14 2.23 -34.60
CA GLN A 450 -14.60 3.54 -34.91
C GLN A 450 -13.26 3.34 -35.64
N GLU A 451 -13.19 3.77 -36.89
CA GLU A 451 -12.05 3.51 -37.78
C GLU A 451 -10.74 4.13 -37.24
N ASP A 452 -10.83 5.30 -36.60
CA ASP A 452 -9.72 5.99 -35.94
C ASP A 452 -9.13 5.20 -34.74
N LEU A 453 -9.85 4.18 -34.27
CA LEU A 453 -9.49 3.33 -33.14
C LEU A 453 -9.32 1.85 -33.52
N SER A 454 -9.26 1.54 -34.81
CA SER A 454 -9.15 0.19 -35.39
C SER A 454 -8.10 -0.70 -34.71
N LYS A 455 -6.91 -0.17 -34.43
CA LYS A 455 -5.84 -0.89 -33.72
C LYS A 455 -6.27 -1.45 -32.35
N TYR A 456 -7.03 -0.68 -31.57
CA TYR A 456 -7.54 -1.17 -30.29
C TYR A 456 -8.63 -2.21 -30.49
N TRP A 457 -9.39 -2.10 -31.57
CA TRP A 457 -10.42 -3.05 -31.95
C TRP A 457 -9.86 -4.42 -32.27
N GLU A 458 -8.74 -4.50 -33.00
CA GLU A 458 -8.05 -5.77 -33.27
C GLU A 458 -7.65 -6.48 -31.97
N ASP A 459 -7.11 -5.72 -31.02
CA ASP A 459 -6.76 -6.23 -29.70
C ASP A 459 -8.01 -6.71 -28.94
N LEU A 460 -9.10 -5.94 -28.97
CA LEU A 460 -10.35 -6.26 -28.29
C LEU A 460 -11.19 -7.32 -29.00
N LYS A 461 -11.03 -7.58 -30.29
CA LYS A 461 -11.74 -8.67 -30.98
C LYS A 461 -11.06 -10.03 -30.79
N SER A 462 -9.88 -10.06 -30.17
CA SER A 462 -9.17 -11.30 -29.87
C SER A 462 -9.71 -12.02 -28.62
N LYS A 463 -9.51 -13.35 -28.57
CA LYS A 463 -9.74 -14.14 -27.36
C LYS A 463 -8.82 -13.64 -26.26
N LYS A 464 -9.38 -13.30 -25.11
CA LYS A 464 -8.67 -12.62 -24.02
C LYS A 464 -9.31 -12.90 -22.67
N LEU A 465 -8.64 -12.49 -21.60
CA LEU A 465 -9.22 -12.46 -20.26
C LEU A 465 -9.52 -11.03 -19.85
N ILE A 466 -10.51 -10.85 -18.98
CA ILE A 466 -10.86 -9.55 -18.39
C ILE A 466 -10.73 -9.65 -16.88
N PHE A 467 -10.17 -8.62 -16.25
CA PHE A 467 -10.23 -8.47 -14.80
C PHE A 467 -10.56 -7.03 -14.38
N ARG A 468 -11.08 -6.90 -13.17
CA ARG A 468 -11.50 -5.62 -12.58
C ARG A 468 -10.35 -4.93 -11.89
N GLU A 469 -10.25 -3.62 -12.08
CA GLU A 469 -9.28 -2.82 -11.34
C GLU A 469 -9.55 -2.79 -9.83
N ILE A 470 -10.82 -2.72 -9.42
CA ILE A 470 -11.22 -2.61 -8.02
C ILE A 470 -12.18 -3.76 -7.68
N ALA A 471 -11.74 -4.61 -6.75
CA ALA A 471 -12.48 -5.76 -6.25
C ALA A 471 -11.99 -6.15 -4.84
N LYS A 472 -12.72 -7.01 -4.12
CA LYS A 472 -12.29 -7.57 -2.82
C LYS A 472 -11.35 -8.77 -2.96
N GLU A 473 -11.38 -9.39 -4.14
CA GLU A 473 -10.59 -10.57 -4.51
C GLU A 473 -10.36 -10.58 -6.02
N MET A 474 -9.40 -11.39 -6.46
CA MET A 474 -9.13 -11.62 -7.88
C MET A 474 -10.41 -12.05 -8.59
N THR A 475 -10.78 -11.27 -9.62
CA THR A 475 -12.04 -11.43 -10.34
C THR A 475 -11.75 -11.43 -11.84
N TRP A 476 -11.63 -12.62 -12.42
CA TRP A 476 -11.29 -12.82 -13.83
C TRP A 476 -12.38 -13.58 -14.58
N VAL A 477 -12.51 -13.30 -15.86
CA VAL A 477 -13.48 -13.92 -16.77
C VAL A 477 -12.87 -14.07 -18.17
N TYR A 478 -13.30 -15.10 -18.90
CA TYR A 478 -12.92 -15.28 -20.31
C TYR A 478 -13.79 -14.43 -21.24
N ASP A 479 -13.20 -13.95 -22.33
CA ASP A 479 -13.88 -13.21 -23.39
C ASP A 479 -13.45 -13.76 -24.76
N SER A 480 -14.44 -14.15 -25.58
CA SER A 480 -14.24 -14.65 -26.95
C SER A 480 -13.79 -13.57 -27.94
N GLY A 481 -13.81 -12.30 -27.53
CA GLY A 481 -13.47 -11.15 -28.38
C GLY A 481 -14.65 -10.23 -28.63
N ILE A 482 -15.57 -10.10 -27.68
CA ILE A 482 -16.82 -9.35 -27.85
C ILE A 482 -16.95 -8.14 -26.94
N TYR A 483 -16.17 -8.04 -25.87
CA TYR A 483 -16.33 -6.95 -24.91
C TYR A 483 -15.33 -5.80 -25.08
N ALA A 484 -15.86 -4.59 -24.88
CA ALA A 484 -15.11 -3.36 -24.73
C ALA A 484 -15.41 -2.70 -23.39
N ASN A 485 -14.59 -1.72 -23.00
CA ASN A 485 -14.80 -0.93 -21.80
C ASN A 485 -14.21 0.46 -21.96
N LEU A 486 -14.92 1.46 -21.44
CA LEU A 486 -14.44 2.84 -21.39
C LEU A 486 -13.58 3.10 -20.14
N THR A 487 -13.91 2.49 -18.98
CA THR A 487 -13.16 2.69 -17.73
C THR A 487 -13.16 1.49 -16.76
N GLY A 488 -12.01 1.24 -16.12
CA GLY A 488 -11.88 0.41 -14.92
C GLY A 488 -11.80 -1.11 -15.14
N LEU A 489 -11.80 -1.59 -16.39
CA LEU A 489 -11.46 -2.97 -16.73
C LEU A 489 -10.10 -3.05 -17.42
N TYR A 490 -9.42 -4.16 -17.18
CA TYR A 490 -8.20 -4.54 -17.87
C TYR A 490 -8.47 -5.74 -18.77
N PHE A 491 -7.88 -5.73 -19.97
CA PHE A 491 -7.95 -6.83 -20.92
C PHE A 491 -6.57 -7.45 -21.08
N VAL A 492 -6.50 -8.78 -20.97
CA VAL A 492 -5.25 -9.55 -21.04
C VAL A 492 -5.26 -10.39 -22.30
N ARG A 493 -4.49 -9.94 -23.30
CA ARG A 493 -4.27 -10.64 -24.57
C ARG A 493 -2.88 -11.26 -24.55
N ILE A 494 -2.79 -12.52 -24.93
CA ILE A 494 -1.53 -13.26 -25.06
C ILE A 494 -1.56 -13.97 -26.43
N PRO A 495 -0.96 -13.41 -27.49
CA PRO A 495 -1.01 -13.96 -28.84
C PRO A 495 -0.58 -15.44 -28.94
N SER A 496 0.40 -15.86 -28.14
CA SER A 496 0.92 -17.23 -28.07
C SER A 496 -0.01 -18.23 -27.38
N PHE A 497 -1.10 -17.77 -26.73
CA PHE A 497 -2.02 -18.62 -26.00
C PHE A 497 -3.24 -18.95 -26.85
N ASN A 498 -3.51 -20.25 -26.98
CA ASN A 498 -4.81 -20.73 -27.44
C ASN A 498 -5.87 -20.65 -26.33
N GLN A 499 -7.11 -20.99 -26.68
CA GLN A 499 -8.24 -20.94 -25.75
C GLN A 499 -8.05 -21.81 -24.50
N ASN A 500 -7.41 -22.98 -24.63
CA ASN A 500 -7.17 -23.86 -23.49
C ASN A 500 -6.17 -23.24 -22.51
N LYS A 501 -5.06 -22.69 -23.00
CA LYS A 501 -4.10 -21.96 -22.14
C LYS A 501 -4.73 -20.75 -21.46
N LEU A 502 -5.65 -20.04 -22.14
CA LEU A 502 -6.41 -18.94 -21.52
C LEU A 502 -7.30 -19.44 -20.39
N PHE A 503 -7.97 -20.60 -20.53
CA PHE A 503 -8.74 -21.18 -19.43
C PHE A 503 -7.86 -21.70 -18.29
N SER A 504 -6.68 -22.25 -18.57
CA SER A 504 -5.73 -22.60 -17.51
C SER A 504 -5.31 -21.36 -16.72
N LEU A 505 -4.96 -20.27 -17.42
CA LEU A 505 -4.62 -19.00 -16.79
C LEU A 505 -5.80 -18.43 -16.00
N LEU A 506 -7.02 -18.46 -16.54
CA LEU A 506 -8.23 -18.04 -15.84
C LEU A 506 -8.40 -18.76 -14.50
N ALA A 507 -8.22 -20.09 -14.52
CA ALA A 507 -8.31 -20.94 -13.34
C ALA A 507 -7.24 -20.62 -12.27
N ILE A 508 -5.99 -20.41 -12.71
CA ILE A 508 -4.88 -19.99 -11.84
C ILE A 508 -5.17 -18.62 -11.22
N MET A 509 -5.58 -17.63 -12.02
CA MET A 509 -5.78 -16.25 -11.56
C MET A 509 -6.96 -16.09 -10.60
N ASN A 510 -7.99 -16.94 -10.73
CA ASN A 510 -9.14 -16.98 -9.81
C ASN A 510 -8.93 -17.90 -8.59
N SER A 511 -7.75 -18.53 -8.43
CA SER A 511 -7.45 -19.42 -7.31
C SER A 511 -7.21 -18.66 -5.99
N ASN A 512 -7.49 -19.33 -4.86
CA ASN A 512 -7.29 -18.78 -3.52
C ASN A 512 -5.81 -18.49 -3.22
N ILE A 513 -4.89 -19.33 -3.70
CA ILE A 513 -3.46 -19.11 -3.50
C ILE A 513 -2.96 -17.87 -4.24
N MET A 514 -3.40 -17.65 -5.48
CA MET A 514 -3.04 -16.46 -6.23
C MET A 514 -3.60 -15.17 -5.59
N ASP A 515 -4.86 -15.20 -5.15
CA ASP A 515 -5.46 -14.08 -4.42
C ASP A 515 -4.71 -13.78 -3.12
N LYS A 516 -4.27 -14.82 -2.39
CA LYS A 516 -3.46 -14.68 -1.16
C LYS A 516 -2.08 -14.10 -1.45
N ILE A 517 -1.39 -14.56 -2.50
CA ILE A 517 -0.10 -14.00 -2.94
C ILE A 517 -0.25 -12.51 -3.25
N PHE A 518 -1.28 -12.14 -4.02
CA PHE A 518 -1.56 -10.74 -4.35
C PHE A 518 -1.80 -9.91 -3.07
N LYS A 519 -2.62 -10.42 -2.15
CA LYS A 519 -2.91 -9.75 -0.88
C LYS A 519 -1.68 -9.55 -0.01
N ILE A 520 -0.78 -10.54 0.09
CA ILE A 520 0.46 -10.41 0.87
C ILE A 520 1.34 -9.30 0.29
N LEU A 521 1.53 -9.29 -1.03
CA LEU A 521 2.36 -8.28 -1.71
C LEU A 521 1.75 -6.87 -1.65
N PHE A 522 0.44 -6.74 -1.85
CA PHE A 522 -0.19 -5.45 -2.16
C PHE A 522 -1.22 -4.97 -1.12
N SER A 523 -1.33 -5.62 0.05
CA SER A 523 -2.28 -5.23 1.12
C SER A 523 -2.09 -3.79 1.65
N SER A 524 -0.90 -3.21 1.52
CA SER A 524 -0.66 -1.80 1.84
C SER A 524 -1.44 -0.85 0.91
N LEU A 525 -1.92 -1.32 -0.24
CA LEU A 525 -2.67 -0.54 -1.23
C LEU A 525 -4.19 -0.75 -1.14
N HIS A 526 -4.68 -1.23 -0.01
CA HIS A 526 -6.12 -1.39 0.21
C HIS A 526 -6.86 -0.05 0.19
N LEU A 527 -8.14 -0.16 -0.17
CA LEU A 527 -9.11 0.91 -0.23
C LEU A 527 -10.17 0.68 0.86
N ALA A 528 -10.98 1.70 1.13
CA ALA A 528 -12.08 1.61 2.07
C ALA A 528 -13.00 0.41 1.76
N GLY A 529 -13.53 -0.26 2.80
CA GLY A 529 -14.42 -1.41 2.65
C GLY A 529 -13.75 -2.73 2.26
N GLY A 530 -12.42 -2.83 2.41
CA GLY A 530 -11.66 -4.05 2.12
C GLY A 530 -11.39 -4.30 0.64
N TYR A 531 -11.62 -3.30 -0.22
CA TYR A 531 -11.31 -3.37 -1.63
C TYR A 531 -9.80 -3.24 -1.88
N LEU A 532 -9.31 -3.87 -2.95
CA LEU A 532 -7.94 -3.75 -3.43
C LEU A 532 -7.94 -3.20 -4.84
N ARG A 533 -6.81 -2.61 -5.23
CA ARG A 533 -6.56 -2.17 -6.60
C ARG A 533 -5.69 -3.17 -7.34
N PHE A 534 -6.30 -4.01 -8.16
CA PHE A 534 -5.64 -4.91 -9.10
C PHE A 534 -5.16 -4.10 -10.31
N ASN A 535 -3.96 -3.54 -10.22
CA ASN A 535 -3.33 -2.80 -11.32
C ASN A 535 -2.63 -3.77 -12.29
N GLY A 536 -2.73 -3.54 -13.60
CA GLY A 536 -2.00 -4.30 -14.61
C GLY A 536 -0.49 -4.40 -14.37
N SER A 537 0.15 -3.37 -13.83
CA SER A 537 1.58 -3.42 -13.47
C SER A 537 1.88 -4.37 -12.31
N PHE A 538 0.93 -4.57 -11.40
CA PHE A 538 1.05 -5.54 -10.30
C PHE A 538 0.82 -6.95 -10.82
N ILE A 539 -0.19 -7.13 -11.69
CA ILE A 539 -0.46 -8.42 -12.35
C ILE A 539 0.76 -8.92 -13.14
N LYS A 540 1.47 -8.03 -13.86
CA LYS A 540 2.70 -8.38 -14.59
C LYS A 540 3.82 -8.94 -13.69
N ARG A 541 3.76 -8.68 -12.38
CA ARG A 541 4.77 -9.08 -11.41
C ARG A 541 4.40 -10.35 -10.64
N LEU A 542 3.16 -10.83 -10.75
CA LEU A 542 2.74 -12.03 -10.05
C LEU A 542 3.55 -13.25 -10.51
N PRO A 543 3.84 -14.21 -9.61
CA PRO A 543 4.58 -15.41 -9.96
C PRO A 543 3.67 -16.33 -10.77
N ILE A 544 4.10 -16.76 -11.96
CA ILE A 544 3.31 -17.62 -12.85
C ILE A 544 4.09 -18.90 -13.18
N PRO A 545 3.43 -20.06 -13.29
CA PRO A 545 4.07 -21.31 -13.72
C PRO A 545 4.50 -21.23 -15.19
N ASP A 546 5.60 -21.92 -15.51
CA ASP A 546 6.07 -22.06 -16.89
C ASP A 546 5.21 -23.03 -17.71
N SER A 547 4.41 -23.87 -17.04
CA SER A 547 3.48 -24.82 -17.65
C SER A 547 2.02 -24.51 -17.29
N PHE A 548 1.12 -24.77 -18.24
CA PHE A 548 -0.32 -24.58 -18.10
C PHE A 548 -1.03 -25.91 -18.33
N PRO A 549 -1.26 -26.72 -17.27
CA PRO A 549 -1.77 -28.08 -17.42
C PRO A 549 -3.18 -28.10 -18.04
N PHE A 550 -3.45 -29.16 -18.81
CA PHE A 550 -4.73 -29.32 -19.52
C PHE A 550 -5.90 -29.58 -18.57
N SER A 551 -5.67 -30.31 -17.48
CA SER A 551 -6.64 -30.51 -16.40
C SER A 551 -7.17 -29.17 -15.85
N ILE A 552 -6.27 -28.21 -15.60
CA ILE A 552 -6.62 -26.86 -15.14
C ILE A 552 -7.40 -26.08 -16.20
N SER A 553 -7.10 -26.27 -17.50
CA SER A 553 -7.88 -25.70 -18.60
C SER A 553 -9.32 -26.21 -18.57
N ILE A 554 -9.53 -27.52 -18.45
CA ILE A 554 -10.87 -28.11 -18.38
C ILE A 554 -11.64 -27.52 -17.19
N ILE A 555 -11.03 -27.50 -16.01
CA ILE A 555 -11.67 -26.99 -14.79
C ILE A 555 -12.01 -25.50 -14.93
N GLY A 556 -11.10 -24.68 -15.47
CA GLY A 556 -11.34 -23.27 -15.73
C GLY A 556 -12.51 -23.02 -16.70
N LYS A 557 -12.63 -23.86 -17.73
CA LYS A 557 -13.73 -23.82 -18.70
C LYS A 557 -15.06 -24.23 -18.07
N ILE A 558 -15.08 -25.32 -17.29
CA ILE A 558 -16.25 -25.77 -16.53
C ILE A 558 -16.71 -24.67 -15.57
N LEU A 559 -15.80 -24.07 -14.80
CA LEU A 559 -16.12 -23.01 -13.86
C LEU A 559 -16.68 -21.76 -14.55
N GLN A 560 -16.11 -21.37 -15.71
CA GLN A 560 -16.63 -20.28 -16.53
C GLN A 560 -18.06 -20.56 -17.01
N ILE A 561 -18.34 -21.76 -17.52
CA ILE A 561 -19.67 -22.14 -18.01
C ILE A 561 -20.68 -22.19 -16.86
N LEU A 562 -20.38 -22.97 -15.82
CA LEU A 562 -21.31 -23.21 -14.72
C LEU A 562 -21.60 -21.93 -13.94
N THR A 563 -20.60 -21.08 -13.69
CA THR A 563 -20.81 -19.84 -12.92
C THR A 563 -21.59 -18.82 -13.71
N GLN A 564 -21.33 -18.68 -15.02
CA GLN A 564 -22.17 -17.86 -15.89
C GLN A 564 -23.60 -18.40 -15.94
N LEU A 565 -23.78 -19.71 -16.07
CA LEU A 565 -25.09 -20.36 -16.10
C LEU A 565 -25.85 -20.13 -14.79
N LYS A 566 -25.21 -20.34 -13.63
CA LYS A 566 -25.81 -20.06 -12.33
C LYS A 566 -26.24 -18.60 -12.23
N PHE A 567 -25.38 -17.67 -12.63
CA PHE A 567 -25.71 -16.25 -12.60
C PHE A 567 -26.94 -15.96 -13.45
N ASP A 568 -26.94 -16.41 -14.71
CA ASP A 568 -28.05 -16.23 -15.64
C ASP A 568 -29.35 -16.87 -15.11
N LEU A 569 -29.28 -18.03 -14.46
CA LEU A 569 -30.46 -18.68 -13.88
C LEU A 569 -30.99 -17.96 -12.63
N ASP A 570 -30.14 -17.31 -11.86
CA ASP A 570 -30.54 -16.61 -10.63
C ASP A 570 -31.13 -15.21 -10.89
N CYS A 571 -30.90 -14.63 -12.08
CA CYS A 571 -31.46 -13.35 -12.47
C CYS A 571 -33.00 -13.36 -12.48
N GLU A 572 -33.60 -12.56 -11.60
CA GLU A 572 -35.07 -12.48 -11.42
C GLU A 572 -35.77 -11.73 -12.54
N ASN A 573 -35.08 -10.81 -13.23
CA ASN A 573 -35.65 -9.98 -14.29
C ASN A 573 -35.59 -10.63 -15.68
N LEU A 574 -35.11 -11.87 -15.78
CA LEU A 574 -35.10 -12.60 -17.03
C LEU A 574 -36.50 -13.17 -17.30
N ASN A 575 -37.11 -12.73 -18.39
CA ASN A 575 -38.30 -13.35 -18.97
C ASN A 575 -37.93 -14.70 -19.58
N LEU A 576 -37.76 -15.71 -18.72
CA LEU A 576 -37.44 -17.07 -19.13
C LEU A 576 -38.63 -17.69 -19.86
N LYS A 577 -38.36 -18.40 -20.95
CA LYS A 577 -39.33 -19.28 -21.59
C LYS A 577 -39.66 -20.45 -20.65
N LEU A 578 -40.82 -21.08 -20.82
CA LEU A 578 -41.26 -22.20 -19.98
C LEU A 578 -40.22 -23.33 -19.89
N GLU A 579 -39.58 -23.65 -21.01
CA GLU A 579 -38.52 -24.66 -21.08
C GLU A 579 -37.28 -24.28 -20.27
N GLU A 580 -36.88 -23.00 -20.30
CA GLU A 580 -35.75 -22.47 -19.52
C GLU A 580 -36.08 -22.44 -18.02
N PHE A 581 -37.33 -22.15 -17.66
CA PHE A 581 -37.81 -22.24 -16.28
C PHE A 581 -37.79 -23.69 -15.76
N ASN A 582 -38.25 -24.64 -16.58
CA ASN A 582 -38.20 -26.07 -16.24
C ASN A 582 -36.75 -26.56 -16.11
N PHE A 583 -35.86 -26.13 -17.01
CA PHE A 583 -34.43 -26.39 -16.93
C PHE A 583 -33.83 -25.83 -15.62
N LYS A 584 -34.14 -24.58 -15.28
CA LYS A 584 -33.73 -23.95 -14.01
C LYS A 584 -34.15 -24.82 -12.82
N LYS A 585 -35.42 -25.20 -12.74
CA LYS A 585 -35.97 -26.02 -11.66
C LYS A 585 -35.27 -27.38 -11.56
N LYS A 586 -34.94 -27.98 -12.69
CA LYS A 586 -34.28 -29.30 -12.78
C LYS A 586 -32.81 -29.26 -12.34
N TYR A 587 -32.03 -28.28 -12.79
CA TYR A 587 -30.56 -28.31 -12.66
C TYR A 587 -29.96 -27.31 -11.66
N LYS A 588 -30.72 -26.37 -11.10
CA LYS A 588 -30.18 -25.30 -10.23
C LYS A 588 -29.29 -25.82 -9.11
N GLN A 589 -29.77 -26.80 -8.33
CA GLN A 589 -29.00 -27.35 -7.21
C GLN A 589 -27.78 -28.13 -7.69
N GLU A 590 -27.90 -28.88 -8.79
CA GLU A 590 -26.79 -29.63 -9.37
C GLU A 590 -25.66 -28.69 -9.83
N ILE A 591 -26.00 -27.59 -10.51
CA ILE A 591 -25.03 -26.57 -10.93
C ILE A 591 -24.29 -25.98 -9.72
N VAL A 592 -25.00 -25.65 -8.65
CA VAL A 592 -24.38 -25.12 -7.41
C VAL A 592 -23.39 -26.14 -6.81
N ASN A 593 -23.77 -27.41 -6.75
CA ASN A 593 -22.91 -28.47 -6.22
C ASN A 593 -21.65 -28.67 -7.09
N LEU A 594 -21.82 -28.69 -8.42
CA LEU A 594 -20.71 -28.82 -9.36
C LEU A 594 -19.76 -27.61 -9.28
N ILE A 595 -20.26 -26.38 -9.17
CA ILE A 595 -19.42 -25.19 -8.98
C ILE A 595 -18.58 -25.30 -7.72
N SER A 596 -19.20 -25.71 -6.61
CA SER A 596 -18.50 -25.90 -5.33
C SER A 596 -17.37 -26.92 -5.46
N PHE A 597 -17.68 -28.09 -6.04
CA PHE A 597 -16.71 -29.15 -6.27
C PHE A 597 -15.54 -28.69 -7.15
N PHE A 598 -15.82 -28.17 -8.35
CA PHE A 598 -14.75 -27.77 -9.28
C PHE A 598 -13.95 -26.57 -8.77
N SER A 599 -14.54 -25.70 -7.95
CA SER A 599 -13.81 -24.61 -7.29
C SER A 599 -12.81 -25.16 -6.26
N ASN A 600 -13.24 -26.14 -5.47
CA ASN A 600 -12.38 -26.82 -4.49
C ASN A 600 -11.26 -27.61 -5.18
N LEU A 601 -11.59 -28.36 -6.23
CA LEU A 601 -10.61 -29.08 -7.05
C LEU A 601 -9.58 -28.11 -7.67
N ASN A 602 -10.04 -27.00 -8.26
CA ASN A 602 -9.13 -25.98 -8.80
C ASN A 602 -8.18 -25.44 -7.73
N ASN A 603 -8.71 -25.10 -6.56
CA ASN A 603 -7.91 -24.55 -5.47
C ASN A 603 -6.89 -25.57 -4.94
N ALA A 604 -7.25 -26.85 -4.85
CA ALA A 604 -6.33 -27.91 -4.46
C ALA A 604 -5.20 -28.07 -5.49
N LEU A 605 -5.54 -28.19 -6.76
CA LEU A 605 -4.56 -28.42 -7.84
C LEU A 605 -3.62 -27.23 -8.03
N VAL A 606 -4.12 -25.99 -8.05
CA VAL A 606 -3.26 -24.80 -8.16
C VAL A 606 -2.41 -24.64 -6.90
N LYS A 607 -2.92 -25.00 -5.72
CA LYS A 607 -2.11 -25.00 -4.48
C LYS A 607 -0.98 -26.02 -4.54
N LEU A 608 -1.26 -27.24 -5.03
CA LEU A 608 -0.25 -28.25 -5.29
C LEU A 608 0.81 -27.72 -6.27
N MET A 609 0.41 -27.12 -7.39
CA MET A 609 1.34 -26.54 -8.37
C MET A 609 2.32 -25.55 -7.73
N TYR A 610 1.84 -24.63 -6.88
CA TYR A 610 2.69 -23.59 -6.28
C TYR A 610 3.49 -24.07 -5.07
N LEU A 611 3.04 -25.13 -4.39
CA LEU A 611 3.62 -25.62 -3.14
C LEU A 611 4.09 -27.07 -3.25
N ASP A 612 4.39 -27.56 -4.46
CA ASP A 612 4.69 -28.99 -4.65
C ASP A 612 5.92 -29.44 -3.86
N GLU A 613 6.97 -28.60 -3.79
CA GLU A 613 8.14 -28.87 -2.93
C GLU A 613 7.77 -29.09 -1.46
N TYR A 614 6.75 -28.39 -0.96
CA TYR A 614 6.26 -28.59 0.41
C TYR A 614 5.58 -29.95 0.55
N PHE A 615 4.73 -30.33 -0.41
CA PHE A 615 4.05 -31.62 -0.40
C PHE A 615 5.01 -32.80 -0.62
N LEU A 616 6.05 -32.63 -1.44
CA LEU A 616 7.11 -33.62 -1.65
C LEU A 616 7.93 -33.90 -0.38
N LYS A 617 8.09 -32.89 0.49
CA LYS A 617 8.78 -33.06 1.78
C LYS A 617 7.92 -33.67 2.87
N SER A 618 6.62 -33.84 2.61
CA SER A 618 5.74 -34.48 3.57
C SER A 618 5.80 -36.01 3.42
N ASN A 619 5.58 -36.75 4.50
CA ASN A 619 5.52 -38.22 4.48
C ASN A 619 4.19 -38.77 3.90
N ILE A 620 3.45 -37.95 3.14
CA ILE A 620 2.16 -38.32 2.54
C ILE A 620 2.35 -38.43 1.03
N ASP A 621 1.83 -39.50 0.44
CA ASP A 621 1.83 -39.66 -1.01
C ASP A 621 0.73 -38.81 -1.69
N TYR A 622 1.14 -38.04 -2.70
CA TYR A 622 0.27 -37.24 -3.56
C TYR A 622 0.48 -37.58 -5.06
N SER A 623 0.97 -38.78 -5.36
CA SER A 623 1.24 -39.26 -6.73
C SER A 623 0.00 -39.19 -7.63
N VAL A 624 -1.14 -39.72 -7.19
CA VAL A 624 -2.39 -39.79 -7.97
C VAL A 624 -2.90 -38.40 -8.35
N VAL A 625 -2.91 -37.44 -7.43
CA VAL A 625 -3.33 -36.06 -7.73
C VAL A 625 -2.32 -35.31 -8.62
N ARG A 626 -1.03 -35.63 -8.54
CA ARG A 626 -0.02 -35.10 -9.49
C ARG A 626 -0.22 -35.69 -10.89
N GLU A 627 -0.48 -36.98 -10.99
CA GLU A 627 -0.81 -37.62 -12.26
C GLU A 627 -2.07 -36.99 -12.86
N PHE A 628 -3.11 -36.81 -12.05
CA PHE A 628 -4.32 -36.09 -12.46
C PHE A 628 -4.01 -34.67 -12.96
N LEU A 629 -3.17 -33.91 -12.24
CA LEU A 629 -2.79 -32.55 -12.62
C LEU A 629 -2.15 -32.51 -14.02
N PHE A 630 -1.27 -33.45 -14.36
CA PHE A 630 -0.55 -33.45 -15.64
C PHE A 630 -1.15 -34.35 -16.73
N SER A 631 -2.23 -35.05 -16.41
CA SER A 631 -2.98 -35.88 -17.36
C SER A 631 -3.60 -35.08 -18.52
N LYS A 632 -3.92 -35.81 -19.60
CA LYS A 632 -4.60 -35.29 -20.80
C LYS A 632 -6.04 -35.81 -20.90
N PHE A 633 -6.85 -35.58 -19.87
CA PHE A 633 -8.30 -35.83 -20.00
C PHE A 633 -8.88 -34.98 -21.14
N THR A 634 -9.90 -35.45 -21.83
CA THR A 634 -10.61 -34.65 -22.84
C THR A 634 -12.09 -34.62 -22.53
N ILE A 635 -12.64 -33.41 -22.45
CA ILE A 635 -14.08 -33.17 -22.44
C ILE A 635 -14.37 -32.20 -23.57
N GLU A 636 -15.15 -32.64 -24.55
CA GLU A 636 -15.60 -31.80 -25.65
C GLU A 636 -16.78 -30.94 -25.19
N ILE A 637 -16.45 -29.76 -24.68
CA ILE A 637 -17.41 -28.71 -24.36
C ILE A 637 -16.95 -27.43 -25.04
N SER A 638 -17.82 -26.69 -25.71
CA SER A 638 -17.56 -25.33 -26.19
C SER A 638 -17.99 -24.30 -25.13
N PHE A 639 -17.37 -23.12 -25.14
CA PHE A 639 -17.87 -22.02 -24.29
C PHE A 639 -18.89 -21.21 -25.09
N LYS A 640 -20.13 -21.20 -24.61
CA LYS A 640 -21.27 -20.42 -25.11
C LYS A 640 -22.03 -19.83 -23.92
N TYR A 641 -22.92 -18.87 -24.17
CA TYR A 641 -23.80 -18.25 -23.17
C TYR A 641 -25.15 -18.98 -23.06
N LEU A 642 -25.91 -18.74 -21.99
CA LEU A 642 -27.26 -19.33 -21.86
C LEU A 642 -28.24 -18.71 -22.86
N LEU A 643 -28.31 -17.37 -22.90
CA LEU A 643 -29.32 -16.64 -23.67
C LEU A 643 -28.69 -15.87 -24.82
N PRO A 644 -29.34 -15.78 -26.00
CA PRO A 644 -28.91 -14.95 -27.13
C PRO A 644 -29.17 -13.46 -26.83
N ARG A 645 -28.27 -12.83 -26.07
CA ARG A 645 -28.45 -11.43 -25.60
C ARG A 645 -28.01 -10.38 -26.61
N PHE A 646 -27.02 -10.70 -27.43
CA PHE A 646 -26.39 -9.72 -28.33
C PHE A 646 -26.22 -10.32 -29.72
N ASN A 647 -26.47 -9.50 -30.73
CA ASN A 647 -26.31 -9.86 -32.14
C ASN A 647 -24.91 -9.47 -32.63
N VAL A 648 -23.88 -10.11 -32.08
CA VAL A 648 -22.49 -9.98 -32.54
C VAL A 648 -21.95 -11.36 -32.91
N LEU A 649 -21.18 -11.45 -34.00
CA LEU A 649 -20.75 -12.72 -34.62
C LEU A 649 -20.16 -13.76 -33.64
N LYS A 650 -19.42 -13.31 -32.62
CA LYS A 650 -18.74 -14.18 -31.64
C LYS A 650 -19.52 -14.41 -30.34
N TYR A 651 -20.77 -13.96 -30.26
CA TYR A 651 -21.68 -14.26 -29.17
C TYR A 651 -22.53 -15.47 -29.54
N GLU A 652 -22.09 -16.64 -29.08
CA GLU A 652 -22.82 -17.90 -29.28
C GLU A 652 -23.61 -18.24 -28.01
N SER A 653 -24.85 -18.70 -28.17
CA SER A 653 -25.66 -19.25 -27.08
C SER A 653 -25.92 -20.74 -27.27
N PHE A 654 -26.05 -21.47 -26.17
CA PHE A 654 -26.45 -22.87 -26.20
C PHE A 654 -27.90 -23.03 -26.67
N GLN A 655 -28.16 -24.07 -27.45
CA GLN A 655 -29.51 -24.66 -27.50
C GLN A 655 -29.75 -25.45 -26.20
N LEU A 656 -30.98 -25.56 -25.72
CA LEU A 656 -31.26 -26.23 -24.43
C LEU A 656 -30.80 -27.70 -24.40
N ASN A 657 -30.97 -28.43 -25.50
CA ASN A 657 -30.47 -29.81 -25.66
C ASN A 657 -28.93 -29.90 -25.65
N GLU A 658 -28.26 -28.92 -26.26
CA GLU A 658 -26.79 -28.79 -26.23
C GLU A 658 -26.32 -28.53 -24.80
N LEU A 659 -27.00 -27.63 -24.09
CA LEU A 659 -26.70 -27.31 -22.69
C LEU A 659 -26.89 -28.50 -21.77
N GLU A 660 -27.98 -29.27 -21.94
CA GLU A 660 -28.17 -30.53 -21.20
C GLU A 660 -27.04 -31.52 -21.47
N SER A 661 -26.62 -31.66 -22.73
CA SER A 661 -25.49 -32.53 -23.11
C SER A 661 -24.18 -32.07 -22.45
N VAL A 662 -23.93 -30.76 -22.37
CA VAL A 662 -22.79 -30.18 -21.66
C VAL A 662 -22.85 -30.50 -20.17
N LEU A 663 -24.00 -30.36 -19.52
CA LEU A 663 -24.15 -30.71 -18.09
C LEU A 663 -23.94 -32.20 -17.85
N VAL A 664 -24.46 -33.07 -18.72
CA VAL A 664 -24.23 -34.53 -18.64
C VAL A 664 -22.75 -34.86 -18.78
N ALA A 665 -22.03 -34.22 -19.71
CA ALA A 665 -20.59 -34.41 -19.87
C ALA A 665 -19.80 -33.96 -18.63
N ILE A 666 -20.14 -32.79 -18.07
CA ILE A 666 -19.54 -32.29 -16.82
C ILE A 666 -19.83 -33.24 -15.65
N LYS A 667 -21.06 -33.75 -15.54
CA LYS A 667 -21.46 -34.70 -14.50
C LYS A 667 -20.73 -36.03 -14.63
N LYS A 668 -20.54 -36.53 -15.85
CA LYS A 668 -19.75 -37.73 -16.12
C LYS A 668 -18.30 -37.56 -15.67
N PHE A 669 -17.70 -36.40 -15.94
CA PHE A 669 -16.35 -36.09 -15.48
C PHE A 669 -16.27 -35.94 -13.96
N TYR A 670 -17.24 -35.27 -13.35
CA TYR A 670 -17.38 -35.22 -11.89
C TYR A 670 -17.45 -36.63 -11.29
N ASN A 671 -18.30 -37.50 -11.83
CA ASN A 671 -18.47 -38.89 -11.39
C ASN A 671 -17.17 -39.70 -11.53
N LEU A 672 -16.43 -39.51 -12.63
CA LEU A 672 -15.12 -40.13 -12.83
C LEU A 672 -14.15 -39.75 -11.69
N ILE A 673 -14.08 -38.47 -11.34
CA ILE A 673 -13.18 -37.99 -10.28
C ILE A 673 -13.60 -38.51 -8.90
N ILE A 674 -14.89 -38.43 -8.55
CA ILE A 674 -15.34 -38.85 -7.22
C ILE A 674 -15.29 -40.38 -7.01
N SER A 675 -15.28 -41.16 -8.10
CA SER A 675 -15.16 -42.61 -8.03
C SER A 675 -13.76 -43.06 -7.60
N ASP A 676 -12.74 -42.22 -7.85
CA ASP A 676 -11.38 -42.42 -7.36
C ASP A 676 -11.23 -41.85 -5.94
N LYS A 677 -11.45 -42.72 -4.94
CA LYS A 677 -11.34 -42.35 -3.52
C LYS A 677 -9.93 -41.85 -3.15
N VAL A 678 -8.88 -42.33 -3.80
CA VAL A 678 -7.50 -41.94 -3.49
C VAL A 678 -7.26 -40.51 -3.96
N LEU A 679 -7.64 -40.20 -5.21
CA LEU A 679 -7.60 -38.84 -5.75
C LEU A 679 -8.41 -37.88 -4.88
N VAL A 680 -9.63 -38.28 -4.48
CA VAL A 680 -10.51 -37.46 -3.62
C VAL A 680 -9.87 -37.14 -2.28
N ASN A 681 -9.30 -38.15 -1.63
CA ASN A 681 -8.63 -37.96 -0.34
C ASN A 681 -7.40 -37.06 -0.47
N GLN A 682 -6.57 -37.28 -1.50
CA GLN A 682 -5.37 -36.48 -1.73
C GLN A 682 -5.69 -35.01 -2.01
N PHE A 683 -6.67 -34.71 -2.89
CA PHE A 683 -7.01 -33.32 -3.17
C PHE A 683 -7.67 -32.63 -1.96
N ASN A 684 -8.50 -33.35 -1.18
CA ASN A 684 -9.11 -32.80 0.03
C ASN A 684 -8.05 -32.47 1.09
N ASP A 685 -7.08 -33.36 1.30
CA ASP A 685 -5.96 -33.08 2.19
C ASP A 685 -5.21 -31.82 1.74
N ILE A 686 -4.85 -31.72 0.46
CA ILE A 686 -4.19 -30.53 -0.09
C ILE A 686 -5.04 -29.27 0.13
N LEU A 687 -6.35 -29.33 -0.12
CA LEU A 687 -7.24 -28.18 0.01
C LEU A 687 -7.26 -27.62 1.43
N PHE A 688 -7.48 -28.49 2.43
CA PHE A 688 -7.71 -28.10 3.81
C PHE A 688 -6.44 -27.96 4.66
N LYS A 689 -5.32 -28.55 4.23
CA LYS A 689 -4.05 -28.47 4.97
C LYS A 689 -3.55 -27.03 5.06
N ASP A 690 -3.28 -26.53 6.26
CA ASP A 690 -2.76 -25.18 6.39
C ASP A 690 -1.25 -25.13 6.07
N CYS A 691 -0.93 -24.80 4.82
CA CYS A 691 0.44 -24.67 4.34
C CYS A 691 0.99 -23.25 4.54
N PHE A 692 0.24 -22.35 5.21
CA PHE A 692 0.53 -20.92 5.20
C PHE A 692 1.11 -20.39 6.50
N HIS A 693 1.43 -21.26 7.45
CA HIS A 693 2.13 -20.92 8.70
C HIS A 693 3.64 -21.26 8.68
N LEU A 694 4.14 -21.78 7.57
CA LEU A 694 5.53 -22.19 7.34
C LEU A 694 6.24 -21.19 6.41
#